data_AF-A0A085ZCP3-F1
#
_entry.id   AF-A0A085ZCP3-F1
#
_cell.length_a   1.000
_cell.length_b   1.000
_cell.length_c   1.000
_cell.angle_alpha   90.00
_cell.angle_beta   90.00
_cell.angle_gamma   90.00
#
_symmetry.space_group_name_H-M   'P 1'
#
loop_
_entity.id
_entity.type
_entity.pdbx_description
1 polymer ?
#
loop_
_entity_poly.entity_id
_entity_poly.type
_entity_poly.pdbx_seq_one_letter_code
_entity_poly.pdbx_strand_id
1 'polypeptide(L)'
;MTSWINLQFYAMKKLYILSLFAFFSFTLTAQIEQPSTIPMGCKPASIPVPVPIKSKLQSKLKAIAATGITANVESIHSAFVNWQSGGFTSFSIGTGSVPNGPNSQNIRWPQGLNTTDKTTQGYSYEELRLTALALGTTFAQGQNFYFHLLNGGTDTVIGPLNFTWQNLGTAGNTVNVAIETQFGINGLGGFATWQATNMMDFYNKVIPIIAQIYGPSSHSYTVNVINDGNATGSNTFYNGPNWISTQYTADAFGKMTQPRLMVHELLHAWRDNVCLSSDNLWHYQNTLSGFEEGMAESVAQIVMDKFAAAYPNYFPAGTAYLNKHWGHEDGYAFDWDYDFQNHSQLTTTDFWSSDQGIGAHWERYGTSSAAFYKMYIEDSDVFKKFNAEYYRRMNADHTLVTSRTLLIDIFSTVLPKVEEKETNLWINKQRVLDCKVVPGKKVHMLSFQGADGGRDMGHDNRIHLIETQNLPGGNEWSWDKLDASGNITQRWFHQLNNLSGKIDIVNYTTGTVNNTLNFKNNDAGYYGPNQGPCLPPTLTGTPCFPTGIDGHGLYTTSADPAITNGGVNDGSWYNGLGLNADRIIYKIQTTGLYIYNIEFQSGGAVKGKYYRLHGNGFIGKDGLYAGVLNNNDSPVLGKMYVEQKNIANPIAGEETAITINNGTLIAPRIWTSVAETQSQFKAGRTDTRYSKPGKVHAIYVNSDCSKPQKIGFRNITYGSTISGVQMFLFNVDDFEDILYTESMPALLCEGYQADFTVENNFPKYLDTDSRVTYKWKNPLGTVVSTSNKYTIPAVTPHDAGLYTLEISSFGCLITRTKNLVVTPSVVLDPNVDTPISFCANSTINLKVNGTLPTGTTYSWTGPNGYSNATQNPSIPNAQAINAGIYEVTCTVKDCDGTTDIIKKKQIQVDVNSIIKPKISCGISSQNSVSFLWDAVLGATDYTVSYQVNTNPVQNIGAIGNVLLYDITGLQPSDNVEIFVTPIGGPGTCFEVEKHSCQTSSAPTCTIPVAQAIATAVITCSSPSVTLNGTGSTTGTGIDYQWTTTDGSIISGATTLNPIVNAAGSYKLIVTNTAGGGCNSLPATVNVTGAYSLPTIPTLTGPNSICLGSDAIFTITGTVGDNVSYTGTVSGTVIIGSTGSSLVTVPSASSNITLTLTNNTDGICSQVLTGITKTINIQATPNAGTNGTLTLCSGATPTAAQLFAQLGGTPDTGGTWTNVGNIYTYTVNP
;
A
#
# COMPACT_ATOMS: atom_id res chain seq x y z
N MET A 1 -14.23 43.77 -1.74
CA MET A 1 -15.22 42.89 -2.40
C MET A 1 -14.51 41.61 -2.79
N THR A 2 -14.55 40.62 -1.91
CA THR A 2 -14.09 39.24 -2.16
C THR A 2 -14.77 38.41 -1.09
N SER A 3 -15.99 38.01 -1.43
CA SER A 3 -16.91 37.27 -0.58
C SER A 3 -16.94 35.81 -1.01
N TRP A 4 -16.62 34.95 -0.04
CA TRP A 4 -17.33 33.69 0.26
C TRP A 4 -16.91 32.37 -0.42
N ILE A 5 -16.18 31.60 0.40
CA ILE A 5 -16.40 30.19 0.79
C ILE A 5 -15.92 29.07 -0.14
N ASN A 6 -14.71 28.61 0.20
CA ASN A 6 -14.37 27.19 0.31
C ASN A 6 -15.18 26.51 1.44
N LEU A 7 -15.93 25.46 1.12
CA LEU A 7 -16.26 24.35 2.01
C LEU A 7 -16.89 23.24 1.17
N GLN A 8 -16.59 21.97 1.50
CA GLN A 8 -17.00 20.72 0.84
C GLN A 8 -15.95 20.06 -0.08
N PHE A 9 -14.76 19.80 0.47
CA PHE A 9 -14.12 18.50 0.30
C PHE A 9 -14.15 17.81 1.68
N TYR A 10 -14.47 16.51 1.73
CA TYR A 10 -14.61 15.60 2.89
C TYR A 10 -16.01 15.26 3.40
N ALA A 11 -16.77 14.54 2.57
CA ALA A 11 -17.59 13.41 3.03
C ALA A 11 -17.65 12.36 1.91
N MET A 12 -17.51 11.07 2.28
CA MET A 12 -17.63 9.84 1.46
C MET A 12 -16.32 9.18 1.00
N LYS A 13 -15.68 8.52 1.97
CA LYS A 13 -15.02 7.22 1.77
C LYS A 13 -15.82 6.16 2.56
N LYS A 14 -16.13 5.03 1.91
CA LYS A 14 -16.55 3.70 2.43
C LYS A 14 -18.04 3.42 2.68
N LEU A 15 -18.65 2.72 1.72
CA LEU A 15 -19.39 1.43 1.79
C LEU A 15 -20.12 1.31 0.43
N TYR A 16 -19.78 0.40 -0.49
CA TYR A 16 -20.12 -1.02 -0.41
C TYR A 16 -19.22 -1.85 -1.36
N ILE A 17 -18.78 -2.98 -0.85
CA ILE A 17 -18.13 -4.09 -1.55
C ILE A 17 -19.22 -5.12 -1.91
N LEU A 18 -18.97 -5.91 -2.98
CA LEU A 18 -19.58 -7.20 -3.37
C LEU A 18 -20.79 -7.20 -4.33
N SER A 19 -20.54 -7.49 -5.62
CA SER A 19 -21.09 -8.65 -6.38
C SER A 19 -20.73 -8.51 -7.89
N LEU A 20 -19.61 -9.10 -8.33
CA LEU A 20 -19.47 -10.40 -9.03
C LEU A 20 -19.93 -10.46 -10.51
N PHE A 21 -18.92 -10.47 -11.41
CA PHE A 21 -18.69 -11.36 -12.57
C PHE A 21 -19.78 -11.67 -13.62
N ALA A 22 -19.50 -11.38 -14.92
CA ALA A 22 -19.25 -12.38 -15.99
C ALA A 22 -19.14 -11.79 -17.44
N PHE A 23 -17.92 -11.82 -17.98
CA PHE A 23 -17.45 -12.36 -19.28
C PHE A 23 -18.15 -12.19 -20.67
N PHE A 24 -17.26 -11.97 -21.67
CA PHE A 24 -17.27 -12.22 -23.14
C PHE A 24 -17.65 -11.11 -24.17
N SER A 25 -16.61 -10.42 -24.66
CA SER A 25 -16.06 -10.38 -26.05
C SER A 25 -16.74 -9.72 -27.28
N PHE A 26 -15.84 -9.13 -28.09
CA PHE A 26 -15.83 -8.78 -29.53
C PHE A 26 -16.25 -7.37 -30.05
N THR A 27 -15.21 -6.58 -30.34
CA THR A 27 -14.90 -5.78 -31.56
C THR A 27 -15.98 -4.96 -32.30
N LEU A 28 -15.74 -3.64 -32.48
CA LEU A 28 -15.35 -3.05 -33.78
C LEU A 28 -14.87 -1.58 -33.63
N THR A 29 -13.68 -1.31 -34.15
CA THR A 29 -13.17 -0.11 -34.82
C THR A 29 -13.83 1.26 -34.61
N ALA A 30 -13.05 2.22 -34.12
CA ALA A 30 -13.10 3.62 -34.57
C ALA A 30 -11.66 4.13 -34.75
N GLN A 31 -11.37 4.60 -35.96
CA GLN A 31 -10.09 5.16 -36.39
C GLN A 31 -9.76 6.43 -35.61
N ILE A 32 -8.54 6.51 -35.09
CA ILE A 32 -7.84 7.76 -34.82
C ILE A 32 -6.51 7.66 -35.56
N GLU A 33 -6.22 8.66 -36.39
CA GLU A 33 -5.01 8.79 -37.19
C GLU A 33 -3.76 8.67 -36.31
N GLN A 34 -2.97 7.63 -36.60
CA GLN A 34 -1.63 7.44 -36.06
C GLN A 34 -0.70 8.52 -36.66
N PRO A 35 0.06 9.28 -35.85
CA PRO A 35 1.34 9.77 -36.34
C PRO A 35 2.18 8.53 -36.63
N SER A 36 2.67 8.38 -37.85
CA SER A 36 3.41 7.23 -38.35
C SER A 36 4.48 6.75 -37.36
N THR A 37 4.15 5.75 -36.54
CA THR A 37 5.09 4.98 -35.75
C THR A 37 5.77 4.00 -36.70
N ILE A 38 6.73 4.50 -37.46
CA ILE A 38 7.72 3.62 -38.08
C ILE A 38 8.45 2.95 -36.92
N PRO A 39 8.52 1.60 -36.84
CA PRO A 39 9.25 0.90 -35.80
C PRO A 39 10.72 1.32 -35.87
N MET A 40 11.17 2.14 -34.94
CA MET A 40 12.60 2.31 -34.68
C MET A 40 13.01 1.16 -33.76
N GLY A 41 13.11 -0.05 -34.32
CA GLY A 41 14.02 -1.05 -33.76
C GLY A 41 15.42 -0.46 -33.72
N CYS A 42 16.26 -0.91 -32.78
CA CYS A 42 17.66 -0.51 -32.60
C CYS A 42 18.24 0.02 -33.91
N LYS A 43 18.27 1.35 -34.06
CA LYS A 43 18.82 1.92 -35.29
C LYS A 43 20.31 1.56 -35.21
N PRO A 44 20.84 0.81 -36.17
CA PRO A 44 22.27 0.51 -36.19
C PRO A 44 23.03 1.84 -36.15
N ALA A 45 24.31 1.80 -35.73
CA ALA A 45 25.31 2.75 -36.23
C ALA A 45 24.92 3.09 -37.67
N SER A 46 24.75 4.38 -38.03
CA SER A 46 24.48 4.76 -39.42
C SER A 46 25.43 3.94 -40.28
N ILE A 47 24.88 2.93 -40.95
CA ILE A 47 25.69 1.98 -41.71
C ILE A 47 26.40 2.91 -42.69
N PRO A 48 27.74 3.05 -42.65
CA PRO A 48 28.42 3.71 -43.74
C PRO A 48 27.90 2.97 -44.96
N VAL A 49 27.21 3.68 -45.86
CA VAL A 49 26.75 3.09 -47.13
C VAL A 49 27.94 2.28 -47.62
N PRO A 50 27.75 0.96 -47.86
CA PRO A 50 28.86 0.05 -48.03
C PRO A 50 29.83 0.68 -49.02
N VAL A 51 31.05 0.99 -48.57
CA VAL A 51 32.14 1.15 -49.51
C VAL A 51 32.31 -0.27 -50.03
N PRO A 52 31.96 -0.58 -51.30
CA PRO A 52 32.34 -1.86 -51.86
C PRO A 52 33.84 -1.97 -51.64
N ILE A 53 34.34 -3.12 -51.21
CA ILE A 53 35.78 -3.35 -51.18
C ILE A 53 36.27 -3.14 -52.61
N LYS A 54 36.73 -1.93 -52.94
CA LYS A 54 37.64 -1.71 -54.04
C LYS A 54 38.87 -2.47 -53.60
N SER A 55 39.18 -3.49 -54.38
CA SER A 55 40.27 -4.47 -54.36
C SER A 55 41.69 -3.94 -54.10
N LYS A 56 41.89 -2.94 -53.25
CA LYS A 56 43.19 -2.37 -52.94
C LYS A 56 43.70 -3.03 -51.66
N LEU A 57 44.75 -3.84 -51.87
CA LEU A 57 45.56 -4.61 -50.91
C LEU A 57 45.14 -6.07 -50.66
N GLN A 58 44.82 -6.81 -51.73
CA GLN A 58 45.09 -8.26 -51.80
C GLN A 58 46.55 -8.57 -52.16
N SER A 59 47.51 -7.71 -51.78
CA SER A 59 48.92 -7.94 -52.12
C SER A 59 49.71 -8.35 -50.88
N LYS A 60 49.95 -9.67 -50.82
CA LYS A 60 51.05 -10.36 -50.13
C LYS A 60 50.95 -10.42 -48.60
N LEU A 61 50.46 -11.56 -48.10
CA LEU A 61 51.07 -12.31 -46.98
C LEU A 61 50.36 -13.67 -46.90
N LYS A 62 51.09 -14.77 -47.18
CA LYS A 62 50.65 -16.10 -46.74
C LYS A 62 50.72 -16.07 -45.22
N ALA A 63 49.58 -15.93 -44.54
CA ALA A 63 49.57 -15.92 -43.09
C ALA A 63 49.95 -17.31 -42.57
N ILE A 64 50.82 -17.32 -41.56
CA ILE A 64 51.11 -18.51 -40.76
C ILE A 64 49.78 -19.10 -40.29
N ALA A 65 49.61 -20.42 -40.39
CA ALA A 65 48.38 -21.08 -39.97
C ALA A 65 48.06 -20.73 -38.51
N ALA A 66 46.84 -20.27 -38.25
CA ALA A 66 46.44 -19.89 -36.91
C ALA A 66 46.36 -21.13 -36.01
N THR A 67 46.83 -21.01 -34.76
CA THR A 67 46.78 -22.08 -33.75
C THR A 67 46.07 -21.61 -32.49
N GLY A 68 45.53 -22.56 -31.72
CA GLY A 68 44.80 -22.23 -30.49
C GLY A 68 43.50 -21.49 -30.77
N ILE A 69 42.75 -21.93 -31.79
CA ILE A 69 41.47 -21.32 -32.18
C ILE A 69 40.39 -21.78 -31.22
N THR A 70 39.70 -20.84 -30.59
CA THR A 70 38.61 -21.10 -29.64
C THR A 70 37.40 -20.25 -30.01
N ALA A 71 36.27 -20.90 -30.27
CA ALA A 71 34.97 -20.23 -30.35
C ALA A 71 34.31 -20.19 -28.98
N ASN A 72 33.72 -19.05 -28.67
CA ASN A 72 33.00 -18.81 -27.44
C ASN A 72 31.61 -18.30 -27.80
N VAL A 73 30.59 -18.83 -27.12
CA VAL A 73 29.24 -18.26 -27.11
C VAL A 73 28.84 -18.14 -25.66
N GLU A 74 28.61 -16.91 -25.24
CA GLU A 74 28.25 -16.55 -23.89
C GLU A 74 26.79 -16.09 -23.87
N SER A 75 25.90 -17.03 -23.57
CA SER A 75 24.45 -16.81 -23.49
C SER A 75 23.89 -16.26 -24.82
N ILE A 76 23.10 -15.18 -24.77
CA ILE A 76 22.62 -14.37 -25.90
C ILE A 76 23.51 -13.14 -26.16
N HIS A 77 24.49 -12.90 -25.31
CA HIS A 77 25.18 -11.61 -25.24
C HIS A 77 26.36 -11.54 -26.19
N SER A 78 27.14 -12.61 -26.35
CA SER A 78 28.30 -12.55 -27.24
C SER A 78 28.62 -13.89 -27.87
N ALA A 79 29.04 -13.85 -29.12
CA ALA A 79 29.72 -14.93 -29.81
C ALA A 79 30.94 -14.39 -30.55
N PHE A 80 32.09 -15.04 -30.39
CA PHE A 80 33.35 -14.65 -31.03
C PHE A 80 34.29 -15.85 -31.19
N VAL A 81 35.31 -15.68 -32.02
CA VAL A 81 36.41 -16.63 -32.15
C VAL A 81 37.74 -15.93 -31.91
N ASN A 82 38.58 -16.51 -31.05
CA ASN A 82 39.93 -16.03 -30.75
C ASN A 82 40.99 -17.03 -31.21
N TRP A 83 42.22 -16.56 -31.43
CA TRP A 83 43.37 -17.40 -31.75
C TRP A 83 44.68 -16.87 -31.14
N GLN A 84 45.61 -17.78 -30.80
CA GLN A 84 46.84 -17.44 -30.07
C GLN A 84 47.98 -16.99 -31.00
N SER A 85 48.15 -17.66 -32.13
CA SER A 85 49.21 -17.37 -33.11
C SER A 85 48.66 -17.37 -34.53
N GLY A 86 49.42 -16.81 -35.48
CA GLY A 86 48.97 -16.65 -36.87
C GLY A 86 47.85 -15.61 -37.03
N GLY A 87 47.10 -15.70 -38.12
CA GLY A 87 46.01 -14.77 -38.41
C GLY A 87 45.14 -15.19 -39.58
N PHE A 88 44.03 -14.46 -39.72
CA PHE A 88 43.07 -14.59 -40.81
C PHE A 88 43.00 -13.29 -41.61
N THR A 89 42.54 -13.38 -42.84
CA THR A 89 42.35 -12.23 -43.75
C THR A 89 40.94 -11.65 -43.67
N SER A 90 39.95 -12.49 -43.35
CA SER A 90 38.55 -12.08 -43.17
C SER A 90 37.76 -13.14 -42.42
N PHE A 91 36.55 -12.80 -41.97
CA PHE A 91 35.58 -13.76 -41.46
C PHE A 91 34.15 -13.41 -41.87
N SER A 92 33.24 -14.40 -41.85
CA SER A 92 31.78 -14.19 -41.98
C SER A 92 31.01 -15.07 -41.00
N ILE A 93 29.72 -14.75 -40.77
CA ILE A 93 28.83 -15.52 -39.89
C ILE A 93 27.59 -15.93 -40.67
N GLY A 94 27.29 -17.22 -40.69
CA GLY A 94 26.17 -17.79 -41.43
C GLY A 94 25.54 -18.99 -40.72
N THR A 95 24.44 -19.48 -41.24
CA THR A 95 23.69 -20.59 -40.63
C THR A 95 24.07 -21.97 -41.18
N GLY A 96 25.11 -22.08 -42.01
CA GLY A 96 25.52 -23.35 -42.62
C GLY A 96 26.92 -23.79 -42.23
N SER A 97 27.13 -25.10 -42.28
CA SER A 97 28.34 -25.77 -41.81
C SER A 97 29.38 -26.03 -42.90
N VAL A 98 29.14 -25.60 -44.15
CA VAL A 98 29.93 -26.01 -45.31
C VAL A 98 30.92 -24.90 -45.73
N PRO A 99 32.24 -25.17 -45.75
CA PRO A 99 33.23 -24.22 -46.24
C PRO A 99 32.96 -23.84 -47.71
N ASN A 100 32.98 -22.55 -48.06
CA ASN A 100 32.72 -22.03 -49.41
C ASN A 100 31.37 -22.47 -50.07
N GLY A 101 30.33 -22.79 -49.29
CA GLY A 101 29.02 -23.21 -49.81
C GLY A 101 28.19 -22.05 -50.43
N PRO A 102 27.29 -22.32 -51.40
CA PRO A 102 26.44 -21.31 -52.00
C PRO A 102 25.37 -20.84 -50.99
N ASN A 103 25.57 -19.68 -50.38
CA ASN A 103 24.62 -18.97 -49.52
C ASN A 103 23.92 -19.83 -48.46
N SER A 104 24.67 -20.39 -47.52
CA SER A 104 24.10 -20.69 -46.21
C SER A 104 23.78 -19.39 -45.48
N GLN A 105 22.63 -18.79 -45.79
CA GLN A 105 22.05 -17.56 -45.24
C GLN A 105 23.02 -16.79 -44.33
N ASN A 106 23.93 -16.01 -44.93
CA ASN A 106 24.80 -15.16 -44.14
C ASN A 106 23.90 -14.28 -43.27
N ILE A 107 24.14 -14.31 -41.97
CA ILE A 107 23.51 -13.41 -41.01
C ILE A 107 24.44 -12.23 -40.71
N ARG A 108 25.70 -12.28 -41.17
CA ARG A 108 26.64 -11.16 -41.22
C ARG A 108 27.55 -11.24 -42.45
N TRP A 109 27.74 -10.13 -43.16
CA TRP A 109 28.65 -10.04 -44.31
C TRP A 109 30.12 -10.29 -43.93
N PRO A 110 30.97 -10.73 -44.88
CA PRO A 110 32.40 -10.85 -44.67
C PRO A 110 33.05 -9.54 -44.19
N GLN A 111 33.84 -9.62 -43.13
CA GLN A 111 34.63 -8.53 -42.55
C GLN A 111 36.12 -8.79 -42.74
N GLY A 112 36.88 -7.76 -43.11
CA GLY A 112 38.34 -7.84 -43.20
C GLY A 112 38.98 -7.88 -41.82
N LEU A 113 40.11 -8.58 -41.70
CA LEU A 113 40.93 -8.62 -40.48
C LEU A 113 42.35 -8.09 -40.78
N ASN A 114 42.91 -7.35 -39.83
CA ASN A 114 44.30 -6.93 -39.87
C ASN A 114 45.22 -8.10 -39.49
N THR A 115 46.48 -8.05 -39.95
CA THR A 115 47.48 -9.10 -39.64
C THR A 115 47.79 -9.25 -38.15
N THR A 116 47.51 -8.21 -37.36
CA THR A 116 47.71 -8.18 -35.91
C THR A 116 46.51 -8.70 -35.13
N ASP A 117 45.34 -8.86 -35.75
CA ASP A 117 44.12 -9.25 -35.04
C ASP A 117 44.25 -10.67 -34.46
N LYS A 118 43.59 -10.87 -33.31
CA LYS A 118 43.55 -12.14 -32.55
C LYS A 118 42.14 -12.59 -32.19
N THR A 119 41.13 -11.89 -32.74
CA THR A 119 39.71 -12.14 -32.50
C THR A 119 38.88 -11.73 -33.73
N THR A 120 37.73 -12.35 -33.92
CA THR A 120 36.70 -11.88 -34.87
C THR A 120 35.92 -10.67 -34.35
N GLN A 121 36.21 -10.21 -33.14
CA GLN A 121 35.31 -9.37 -32.33
C GLN A 121 34.02 -10.15 -32.00
N GLY A 122 33.25 -9.69 -31.02
CA GLY A 122 32.08 -10.42 -30.55
C GLY A 122 30.76 -9.81 -30.98
N TYR A 123 29.75 -10.69 -31.02
CA TYR A 123 28.47 -10.41 -31.63
C TYR A 123 27.32 -10.93 -30.77
N SER A 124 26.35 -10.08 -30.45
CA SER A 124 25.16 -10.49 -29.71
C SER A 124 24.13 -11.18 -30.61
N TYR A 125 23.21 -11.91 -29.99
CA TYR A 125 22.04 -12.46 -30.69
C TYR A 125 21.26 -11.35 -31.42
N GLU A 126 21.03 -10.22 -30.75
CA GLU A 126 20.22 -9.13 -31.31
C GLU A 126 20.93 -8.44 -32.49
N GLU A 127 22.24 -8.22 -32.41
CA GLU A 127 23.03 -7.69 -33.53
C GLU A 127 22.94 -8.60 -34.76
N LEU A 128 23.07 -9.91 -34.57
CA LEU A 128 22.99 -10.89 -35.66
C LEU A 128 21.56 -11.05 -36.18
N ARG A 129 20.54 -10.95 -35.31
CA ARG A 129 19.12 -10.95 -35.71
C ARG A 129 18.77 -9.74 -36.57
N LEU A 130 19.22 -8.56 -36.18
CA LEU A 130 19.02 -7.32 -36.95
C LEU A 130 19.79 -7.33 -38.27
N THR A 131 21.02 -7.84 -38.26
CA THR A 131 21.82 -7.97 -39.49
C THR A 131 21.20 -8.98 -40.45
N ALA A 132 20.70 -10.12 -39.94
CA ALA A 132 19.93 -11.08 -40.72
C ALA A 132 18.68 -10.43 -41.35
N LEU A 133 17.92 -9.66 -40.56
CA LEU A 133 16.75 -8.93 -41.05
C LEU A 133 17.10 -7.95 -42.16
N ALA A 134 18.19 -7.18 -42.00
CA ALA A 134 18.69 -6.25 -43.03
C ALA A 134 19.16 -6.98 -44.30
N LEU A 135 19.60 -8.23 -44.17
CA LEU A 135 19.98 -9.13 -45.25
C LEU A 135 18.80 -9.85 -45.91
N GLY A 136 17.57 -9.61 -45.44
CA GLY A 136 16.36 -10.28 -45.92
C GLY A 136 16.24 -11.74 -45.46
N THR A 137 16.95 -12.12 -44.40
CA THR A 137 16.88 -13.44 -43.76
C THR A 137 16.33 -13.33 -42.33
N THR A 138 16.14 -14.46 -41.67
CA THR A 138 15.70 -14.50 -40.27
C THR A 138 16.69 -15.30 -39.44
N PHE A 139 17.00 -14.82 -38.24
CA PHE A 139 17.83 -15.53 -37.29
C PHE A 139 17.08 -15.61 -35.96
N ALA A 140 16.67 -16.81 -35.57
CA ALA A 140 15.89 -17.02 -34.35
C ALA A 140 16.77 -17.46 -33.18
N GLN A 141 16.35 -17.16 -31.96
CA GLN A 141 17.04 -17.60 -30.76
C GLN A 141 17.09 -19.14 -30.72
N GLY A 142 18.24 -19.70 -30.33
CA GLY A 142 18.49 -21.15 -30.36
C GLY A 142 18.81 -21.72 -31.75
N GLN A 143 18.78 -20.92 -32.82
CA GLN A 143 19.20 -21.37 -34.16
C GLN A 143 20.72 -21.55 -34.24
N ASN A 144 21.16 -22.61 -34.91
CA ASN A 144 22.59 -22.86 -35.12
C ASN A 144 23.20 -21.86 -36.13
N PHE A 145 24.41 -21.40 -35.82
CA PHE A 145 25.25 -20.57 -36.69
C PHE A 145 26.72 -20.99 -36.61
N TYR A 146 27.52 -20.47 -37.53
CA TYR A 146 28.91 -20.84 -37.74
C TYR A 146 29.75 -19.60 -38.08
N PHE A 147 30.98 -19.55 -37.56
CA PHE A 147 32.01 -18.62 -38.04
C PHE A 147 32.80 -19.25 -39.17
N HIS A 148 32.97 -18.51 -40.24
CA HIS A 148 33.81 -18.86 -41.38
C HIS A 148 35.04 -17.97 -41.37
N LEU A 149 36.23 -18.54 -41.12
CA LEU A 149 37.49 -17.80 -40.98
C LEU A 149 38.38 -18.05 -42.20
N LEU A 150 38.64 -17.00 -42.97
CA LEU A 150 39.33 -17.09 -44.25
C LEU A 150 40.82 -16.74 -44.10
N ASN A 151 41.71 -17.67 -44.45
CA ASN A 151 43.15 -17.45 -44.53
C ASN A 151 43.69 -17.90 -45.90
N GLY A 152 44.03 -16.94 -46.77
CA GLY A 152 44.73 -17.24 -48.03
C GLY A 152 44.01 -18.21 -48.97
N GLY A 153 42.67 -18.24 -48.93
CA GLY A 153 41.80 -19.13 -49.73
C GLY A 153 41.26 -20.35 -48.99
N THR A 154 41.76 -20.64 -47.79
CA THR A 154 41.23 -21.70 -46.91
C THR A 154 40.12 -21.11 -46.01
N ASP A 155 38.97 -21.78 -45.94
CA ASP A 155 37.85 -21.43 -45.05
C ASP A 155 37.80 -22.42 -43.88
N THR A 156 38.11 -21.94 -42.67
CA THR A 156 38.01 -22.69 -41.43
C THR A 156 36.66 -22.40 -40.77
N VAL A 157 35.78 -23.41 -40.74
CA VAL A 157 34.43 -23.30 -40.16
C VAL A 157 34.44 -23.70 -38.69
N ILE A 158 33.87 -22.85 -37.83
CA ILE A 158 33.76 -23.08 -36.39
C ILE A 158 32.29 -23.08 -35.96
N GLY A 159 31.81 -24.20 -35.41
CA GLY A 159 30.44 -24.41 -34.94
C GLY A 159 30.01 -25.89 -34.95
N PRO A 160 28.72 -26.22 -34.74
CA PRO A 160 27.59 -25.31 -34.56
C PRO A 160 27.66 -24.54 -33.24
N LEU A 161 27.28 -23.28 -33.31
CA LEU A 161 27.09 -22.37 -32.19
C LEU A 161 25.60 -21.98 -32.11
N ASN A 162 25.06 -21.71 -30.92
CA ASN A 162 23.72 -21.17 -30.78
C ASN A 162 23.63 -20.25 -29.55
N PHE A 163 22.72 -19.28 -29.59
CA PHE A 163 22.45 -18.41 -28.46
C PHE A 163 21.31 -18.98 -27.61
N THR A 164 21.55 -19.12 -26.31
CA THR A 164 20.54 -19.53 -25.32
C THR A 164 20.39 -18.44 -24.27
N TRP A 165 19.16 -18.07 -23.92
CA TRP A 165 18.94 -17.07 -22.86
C TRP A 165 19.25 -17.70 -21.51
N GLN A 166 20.03 -16.98 -20.72
CA GLN A 166 20.26 -17.28 -19.31
C GLN A 166 19.66 -16.16 -18.47
N ASN A 167 18.97 -16.54 -17.38
CA ASN A 167 18.41 -15.56 -16.46
C ASN A 167 19.49 -14.63 -15.90
N LEU A 168 19.29 -13.34 -16.14
CA LEU A 168 20.19 -12.27 -15.75
C LEU A 168 20.15 -12.04 -14.25
N GLY A 169 21.30 -11.70 -13.65
CA GLY A 169 21.39 -11.31 -12.24
C GLY A 169 21.10 -12.45 -11.25
N THR A 170 21.29 -13.71 -11.66
CA THR A 170 21.13 -14.87 -10.77
C THR A 170 22.10 -14.79 -9.60
N ALA A 171 21.65 -15.14 -8.39
CA ALA A 171 22.50 -15.12 -7.19
C ALA A 171 23.72 -16.03 -7.40
N GLY A 172 24.92 -15.47 -7.21
CA GLY A 172 26.20 -16.15 -7.46
C GLY A 172 26.84 -15.85 -8.82
N ASN A 173 26.15 -15.17 -9.74
CA ASN A 173 26.75 -14.70 -10.98
C ASN A 173 27.91 -13.73 -10.69
N THR A 174 29.09 -13.98 -11.27
CA THR A 174 30.29 -13.13 -11.10
C THR A 174 31.07 -12.99 -12.40
N VAL A 175 31.71 -11.83 -12.57
CA VAL A 175 32.75 -11.64 -13.59
C VAL A 175 34.06 -12.20 -13.06
N ASN A 176 34.69 -13.10 -13.82
CA ASN A 176 36.03 -13.58 -13.57
C ASN A 176 37.01 -12.77 -14.41
N VAL A 177 38.17 -12.40 -13.86
CA VAL A 177 39.19 -11.65 -14.61
C VAL A 177 40.39 -12.55 -14.89
N ALA A 178 40.86 -12.54 -16.14
CA ALA A 178 42.10 -13.16 -16.55
C ALA A 178 43.05 -12.09 -17.12
N ILE A 179 44.33 -12.15 -16.77
CA ILE A 179 45.33 -11.24 -17.34
C ILE A 179 46.08 -11.95 -18.47
N GLU A 180 46.08 -11.39 -19.66
CA GLU A 180 46.73 -12.00 -20.82
C GLU A 180 48.25 -11.82 -20.77
N THR A 181 48.99 -12.93 -20.78
CA THR A 181 50.46 -12.95 -20.66
C THR A 181 51.15 -13.51 -21.91
N GLN A 182 50.39 -14.06 -22.84
CA GLN A 182 50.89 -14.72 -24.05
C GLN A 182 50.86 -13.80 -25.26
N PHE A 183 49.89 -12.88 -25.36
CA PHE A 183 49.79 -11.95 -26.49
C PHE A 183 49.32 -10.55 -26.09
N GLY A 184 49.61 -9.58 -26.94
CA GLY A 184 49.10 -8.21 -26.86
C GLY A 184 48.68 -7.72 -28.25
N ILE A 185 48.14 -6.52 -28.31
CA ILE A 185 47.67 -5.88 -29.55
C ILE A 185 48.41 -4.56 -29.80
N ASN A 186 48.31 -4.06 -31.04
CA ASN A 186 48.92 -2.78 -31.46
C ASN A 186 50.42 -2.66 -31.17
N GLY A 187 51.16 -3.74 -31.37
CA GLY A 187 52.63 -3.76 -31.30
C GLY A 187 53.22 -4.15 -29.93
N LEU A 188 52.38 -4.46 -28.93
CA LEU A 188 52.83 -5.00 -27.65
C LEU A 188 52.66 -6.53 -27.58
N GLY A 189 53.51 -7.17 -26.76
CA GLY A 189 53.31 -8.56 -26.32
C GLY A 189 52.41 -8.63 -25.08
N GLY A 190 52.15 -9.84 -24.57
CA GLY A 190 51.39 -10.02 -23.34
C GLY A 190 52.05 -9.37 -22.12
N PHE A 191 51.28 -9.22 -21.04
CA PHE A 191 51.79 -8.66 -19.80
C PHE A 191 52.89 -9.55 -19.20
N ALA A 192 53.91 -8.93 -18.60
CA ALA A 192 54.90 -9.65 -17.82
C ALA A 192 54.24 -10.29 -16.58
N THR A 193 54.77 -11.43 -16.12
CA THR A 193 54.17 -12.19 -14.99
C THR A 193 53.98 -11.34 -13.74
N TRP A 194 54.92 -10.45 -13.42
CA TRP A 194 54.80 -9.57 -12.25
C TRP A 194 53.69 -8.51 -12.40
N GLN A 195 53.46 -8.00 -13.63
CA GLN A 195 52.37 -7.07 -13.93
C GLN A 195 51.02 -7.78 -13.76
N ALA A 196 50.92 -9.00 -14.30
CA ALA A 196 49.73 -9.84 -14.17
C ALA A 196 49.40 -10.17 -12.71
N THR A 197 50.40 -10.55 -11.91
CA THR A 197 50.22 -10.80 -10.47
C THR A 197 49.71 -9.56 -9.74
N ASN A 198 50.23 -8.37 -10.06
CA ASN A 198 49.83 -7.13 -9.39
C ASN A 198 48.40 -6.70 -9.77
N MET A 199 48.05 -6.78 -11.05
CA MET A 199 46.67 -6.52 -11.51
C MET A 199 45.69 -7.51 -10.89
N MET A 200 46.06 -8.78 -10.81
CA MET A 200 45.18 -9.79 -10.22
C MET A 200 45.00 -9.63 -8.72
N ASP A 201 46.03 -9.23 -7.99
CA ASP A 201 45.93 -8.90 -6.56
C ASP A 201 44.93 -7.76 -6.30
N PHE A 202 44.88 -6.77 -7.18
CA PHE A 202 43.89 -5.69 -7.14
C PHE A 202 42.47 -6.19 -7.45
N TYR A 203 42.28 -6.88 -8.58
CA TYR A 203 40.96 -7.40 -8.99
C TYR A 203 40.34 -8.35 -7.96
N ASN A 204 41.13 -9.24 -7.36
CA ASN A 204 40.67 -10.14 -6.30
C ASN A 204 40.09 -9.41 -5.07
N LYS A 205 40.53 -8.17 -4.82
CA LYS A 205 40.03 -7.33 -3.70
C LYS A 205 38.83 -6.47 -4.10
N VAL A 206 38.75 -5.98 -5.33
CA VAL A 206 37.65 -5.12 -5.77
C VAL A 206 36.41 -5.89 -6.23
N ILE A 207 36.55 -7.10 -6.80
CA ILE A 207 35.41 -7.92 -7.26
C ILE A 207 34.36 -8.15 -6.15
N PRO A 208 34.73 -8.55 -4.92
CA PRO A 208 33.75 -8.67 -3.83
C PRO A 208 33.08 -7.35 -3.44
N ILE A 209 33.81 -6.24 -3.52
CA ILE A 209 33.31 -4.90 -3.22
C ILE A 209 32.30 -4.44 -4.29
N ILE A 210 32.59 -4.71 -5.57
CA ILE A 210 31.65 -4.46 -6.68
C ILE A 210 30.37 -5.28 -6.46
N ALA A 211 30.48 -6.58 -6.18
CA ALA A 211 29.32 -7.43 -5.91
C ALA A 211 28.47 -6.93 -4.73
N GLN A 212 29.10 -6.32 -3.71
CA GLN A 212 28.39 -5.70 -2.59
C GLN A 212 27.55 -4.49 -3.03
N ILE A 213 28.06 -3.64 -3.92
CA ILE A 213 27.43 -2.37 -4.34
C ILE A 213 26.47 -2.55 -5.52
N TYR A 214 26.85 -3.36 -6.51
CA TYR A 214 26.11 -3.60 -7.76
C TYR A 214 25.25 -4.86 -7.75
N GLY A 215 25.46 -5.75 -6.78
CA GLY A 215 24.80 -7.06 -6.79
C GLY A 215 25.44 -8.04 -7.78
N PRO A 216 24.75 -9.15 -8.08
CA PRO A 216 25.24 -10.14 -9.04
C PRO A 216 25.41 -9.53 -10.43
N SER A 217 26.43 -9.98 -11.15
CA SER A 217 26.62 -9.63 -12.57
C SER A 217 25.49 -10.20 -13.44
N SER A 218 25.34 -9.68 -14.66
CA SER A 218 24.32 -10.13 -15.61
C SER A 218 24.38 -11.66 -15.78
N HIS A 219 25.55 -12.22 -16.05
CA HIS A 219 25.83 -13.66 -15.98
C HIS A 219 27.29 -13.91 -15.58
N SER A 220 27.64 -15.17 -15.31
CA SER A 220 29.03 -15.54 -15.09
C SER A 220 29.78 -15.67 -16.40
N TYR A 221 30.93 -15.00 -16.52
CA TYR A 221 31.84 -15.13 -17.66
C TYR A 221 33.25 -14.61 -17.32
N THR A 222 34.17 -14.71 -18.27
CA THR A 222 35.57 -14.29 -18.10
C THR A 222 35.88 -13.06 -18.94
N VAL A 223 36.40 -12.02 -18.30
CA VAL A 223 36.94 -10.82 -18.93
C VAL A 223 38.45 -10.91 -18.97
N ASN A 224 39.05 -10.74 -20.14
CA ASN A 224 40.49 -10.76 -20.31
C ASN A 224 41.04 -9.33 -20.32
N VAL A 225 42.11 -9.07 -19.58
CA VAL A 225 42.83 -7.79 -19.63
C VAL A 225 43.97 -7.92 -20.62
N ILE A 226 43.94 -7.13 -21.69
CA ILE A 226 44.86 -7.22 -22.83
C ILE A 226 45.79 -6.02 -22.86
N ASN A 227 47.08 -6.27 -23.11
CA ASN A 227 48.10 -5.24 -23.25
C ASN A 227 48.02 -4.60 -24.65
N ASP A 228 47.72 -3.31 -24.70
CA ASP A 228 47.46 -2.58 -25.93
C ASP A 228 48.39 -1.36 -26.05
N GLY A 229 49.17 -1.32 -27.13
CA GLY A 229 50.09 -0.22 -27.44
C GLY A 229 49.43 1.14 -27.69
N ASN A 230 48.14 1.16 -28.00
CA ASN A 230 47.37 2.38 -28.23
C ASN A 230 46.60 2.85 -26.98
N ALA A 231 46.55 2.05 -25.90
CA ALA A 231 45.82 2.35 -24.67
C ALA A 231 46.64 3.20 -23.67
N THR A 232 47.51 4.09 -24.16
CA THR A 232 48.33 4.94 -23.27
C THR A 232 47.45 5.94 -22.54
N GLY A 233 47.36 5.80 -21.22
CA GLY A 233 46.56 6.69 -20.37
C GLY A 233 45.04 6.51 -20.47
N SER A 234 44.56 5.45 -21.13
CA SER A 234 43.15 5.15 -21.32
C SER A 234 42.88 3.65 -21.17
N ASN A 235 41.70 3.29 -20.66
CA ASN A 235 41.22 1.91 -20.62
C ASN A 235 39.91 1.82 -21.40
N THR A 236 39.59 0.65 -21.95
CA THR A 236 38.31 0.45 -22.64
C THR A 236 37.87 -1.00 -22.54
N PHE A 237 36.64 -1.22 -22.08
CA PHE A 237 35.95 -2.50 -22.22
C PHE A 237 35.37 -2.67 -23.62
N TYR A 238 35.84 -3.68 -24.33
CA TYR A 238 35.27 -4.12 -25.59
C TYR A 238 34.27 -5.23 -25.33
N ASN A 239 33.00 -4.87 -25.47
CA ASN A 239 31.91 -5.81 -25.50
C ASN A 239 32.04 -6.72 -26.72
N GLY A 240 31.88 -8.03 -26.52
CA GLY A 240 32.13 -9.01 -27.56
C GLY A 240 33.25 -9.97 -27.18
N PRO A 241 34.54 -9.63 -27.41
CA PRO A 241 35.66 -10.49 -27.01
C PRO A 241 35.88 -10.51 -25.48
N ASN A 242 35.11 -9.70 -24.73
CA ASN A 242 35.16 -9.53 -23.29
C ASN A 242 36.55 -9.08 -22.83
N TRP A 243 37.04 -8.01 -23.46
CA TRP A 243 38.39 -7.51 -23.22
C TRP A 243 38.39 -6.15 -22.56
N ILE A 244 39.18 -5.99 -21.51
CA ILE A 244 39.61 -4.66 -21.06
C ILE A 244 40.97 -4.41 -21.71
N SER A 245 41.01 -3.47 -22.65
CA SER A 245 42.26 -2.98 -23.21
C SER A 245 42.86 -1.92 -22.30
N THR A 246 44.15 -2.06 -22.00
CA THR A 246 44.90 -1.14 -21.14
C THR A 246 46.40 -1.25 -21.40
N GLN A 247 47.17 -0.30 -20.86
CA GLN A 247 48.62 -0.37 -20.77
C GLN A 247 49.06 -0.32 -19.29
N TYR A 248 49.99 -1.20 -18.90
CA TYR A 248 50.51 -1.19 -17.53
C TYR A 248 51.57 -0.10 -17.34
N THR A 249 51.15 1.04 -16.80
CA THR A 249 52.05 2.09 -16.31
C THR A 249 52.25 1.93 -14.81
N ALA A 250 53.47 1.55 -14.41
CA ALA A 250 53.84 1.35 -13.02
C ALA A 250 54.22 2.68 -12.35
N ASP A 251 53.79 2.88 -11.10
CA ASP A 251 54.29 3.96 -10.25
C ASP A 251 55.70 3.65 -9.72
N ALA A 252 56.26 4.56 -8.91
CA ALA A 252 57.57 4.40 -8.28
C ALA A 252 57.69 3.16 -7.36
N PHE A 253 56.58 2.50 -7.03
CA PHE A 253 56.50 1.31 -6.17
C PHE A 253 56.07 0.05 -6.94
N GLY A 254 55.99 0.13 -8.27
CA GLY A 254 55.62 -0.99 -9.13
C GLY A 254 54.11 -1.26 -9.18
N LYS A 255 53.25 -0.42 -8.59
CA LYS A 255 51.77 -0.53 -8.60
C LYS A 255 51.17 0.17 -9.82
N MET A 256 49.96 -0.23 -10.20
CA MET A 256 49.24 0.40 -11.31
C MET A 256 48.90 1.87 -10.99
N THR A 257 49.02 2.74 -11.97
CA THR A 257 48.74 4.19 -11.84
C THR A 257 47.29 4.58 -12.12
N GLN A 258 46.45 3.66 -12.61
CA GLN A 258 45.04 3.93 -12.97
C GLN A 258 44.04 2.91 -12.40
N PRO A 259 44.07 2.59 -11.09
CA PRO A 259 43.22 1.54 -10.49
C PRO A 259 41.72 1.82 -10.62
N ARG A 260 41.30 3.08 -10.51
CA ARG A 260 39.89 3.49 -10.65
C ARG A 260 39.34 3.21 -12.05
N LEU A 261 40.09 3.54 -13.11
CA LEU A 261 39.68 3.28 -14.50
C LEU A 261 39.55 1.78 -14.75
N MET A 262 40.39 0.95 -14.13
CA MET A 262 40.25 -0.51 -14.22
C MET A 262 38.95 -1.03 -13.57
N VAL A 263 38.49 -0.38 -12.50
CA VAL A 263 37.17 -0.69 -11.90
C VAL A 263 36.05 -0.19 -12.81
N HIS A 264 36.17 1.02 -13.37
CA HIS A 264 35.19 1.60 -14.30
C HIS A 264 34.89 0.64 -15.46
N GLU A 265 35.92 0.20 -16.19
CA GLU A 265 35.75 -0.75 -17.31
C GLU A 265 35.17 -2.10 -16.86
N LEU A 266 35.55 -2.57 -15.67
CA LEU A 266 35.01 -3.81 -15.11
C LEU A 266 33.52 -3.67 -14.74
N LEU A 267 33.02 -2.47 -14.44
CA LEU A 267 31.60 -2.22 -14.16
C LEU A 267 30.75 -2.28 -15.43
N HIS A 268 31.27 -1.82 -16.58
CA HIS A 268 30.64 -2.08 -17.87
C HIS A 268 30.56 -3.58 -18.15
N ALA A 269 31.66 -4.30 -17.92
CA ALA A 269 31.66 -5.75 -18.02
C ALA A 269 30.68 -6.41 -17.03
N TRP A 270 30.43 -5.83 -15.86
CA TRP A 270 29.49 -6.38 -14.89
C TRP A 270 28.05 -6.51 -15.42
N ARG A 271 27.68 -5.65 -16.37
CA ARG A 271 26.41 -5.70 -17.12
C ARG A 271 26.52 -6.42 -18.48
N ASP A 272 27.72 -6.52 -19.04
CA ASP A 272 28.00 -7.17 -20.33
C ASP A 272 27.14 -6.59 -21.49
N ASN A 273 26.73 -7.34 -22.50
CA ASN A 273 25.89 -6.88 -23.62
C ASN A 273 24.41 -6.62 -23.23
N VAL A 274 24.12 -6.55 -21.93
CA VAL A 274 22.88 -6.00 -21.34
C VAL A 274 23.01 -4.51 -21.02
N CYS A 275 24.13 -3.89 -21.42
CA CYS A 275 24.40 -2.46 -21.28
C CYS A 275 23.22 -1.59 -21.76
N LEU A 276 23.01 -0.49 -21.04
CA LEU A 276 21.88 0.42 -21.21
C LEU A 276 22.05 1.39 -22.39
N SER A 277 23.20 1.31 -23.07
CA SER A 277 23.52 1.99 -24.33
C SER A 277 23.85 0.92 -25.37
N SER A 278 23.16 0.95 -26.51
CA SER A 278 23.07 -0.17 -27.45
C SER A 278 23.91 -0.03 -28.73
N ASP A 279 24.95 0.79 -28.74
CA ASP A 279 25.86 0.84 -29.90
C ASP A 279 27.35 0.81 -29.53
N ASN A 280 28.11 0.25 -30.46
CA ASN A 280 29.58 0.23 -30.55
C ASN A 280 30.15 1.64 -30.78
N LEU A 281 29.25 2.63 -30.87
CA LEU A 281 29.45 4.04 -31.07
C LEU A 281 28.92 4.78 -29.83
N TRP A 282 29.30 4.34 -28.62
CA TRP A 282 28.89 4.86 -27.31
C TRP A 282 28.88 6.39 -27.13
N HIS A 283 29.49 7.12 -28.06
CA HIS A 283 29.49 8.58 -28.18
C HIS A 283 28.35 9.18 -29.04
N TYR A 284 27.53 8.37 -29.74
CA TYR A 284 26.69 8.82 -30.86
C TYR A 284 25.19 8.45 -30.72
N GLN A 285 24.79 7.52 -29.85
CA GLN A 285 23.38 7.24 -29.56
C GLN A 285 22.82 8.11 -28.43
N ASN A 286 21.73 8.82 -28.76
CA ASN A 286 21.35 10.16 -28.30
C ASN A 286 20.80 10.26 -26.86
N THR A 287 20.58 9.15 -26.13
CA THR A 287 19.68 9.19 -24.96
C THR A 287 20.20 8.61 -23.65
N LEU A 288 21.28 7.79 -23.62
CA LEU A 288 21.64 7.03 -22.41
C LEU A 288 23.16 6.86 -22.14
N SER A 289 24.05 7.44 -22.93
CA SER A 289 25.51 7.33 -22.69
C SER A 289 25.91 7.95 -21.34
N GLY A 290 25.41 9.15 -21.01
CA GLY A 290 25.67 9.80 -19.71
C GLY A 290 25.15 9.00 -18.52
N PHE A 291 24.12 8.19 -18.72
CA PHE A 291 23.63 7.25 -17.70
C PHE A 291 24.67 6.17 -17.37
N GLU A 292 25.09 5.39 -18.38
CA GLU A 292 25.89 4.18 -18.16
C GLU A 292 27.27 4.55 -17.62
N GLU A 293 27.88 5.54 -18.22
CA GLU A 293 29.21 6.06 -17.90
C GLU A 293 29.21 6.79 -16.56
N GLY A 294 28.18 7.60 -16.31
CA GLY A 294 27.98 8.25 -15.02
C GLY A 294 27.77 7.24 -13.89
N MET A 295 27.01 6.18 -14.14
CA MET A 295 26.77 5.16 -13.13
C MET A 295 28.02 4.31 -12.87
N ALA A 296 28.74 3.90 -13.92
CA ALA A 296 29.99 3.16 -13.82
C ALA A 296 31.03 4.00 -13.06
N GLU A 297 31.14 5.29 -13.38
CA GLU A 297 32.04 6.20 -12.70
C GLU A 297 31.69 6.39 -11.21
N SER A 298 30.41 6.57 -10.90
CA SER A 298 29.93 6.74 -9.51
C SER A 298 30.28 5.53 -8.67
N VAL A 299 30.03 4.34 -9.21
CA VAL A 299 30.30 3.10 -8.50
C VAL A 299 31.78 2.78 -8.43
N ALA A 300 32.56 3.09 -9.46
CA ALA A 300 34.01 2.94 -9.41
C ALA A 300 34.59 3.72 -8.23
N GLN A 301 34.10 4.95 -8.00
CA GLN A 301 34.52 5.76 -6.86
C GLN A 301 34.09 5.17 -5.52
N ILE A 302 32.83 4.74 -5.40
CA ILE A 302 32.33 4.12 -4.16
C ILE A 302 33.09 2.81 -3.85
N VAL A 303 33.44 2.04 -4.88
CA VAL A 303 34.28 0.84 -4.76
C VAL A 303 35.67 1.23 -4.26
N MET A 304 36.29 2.26 -4.86
CA MET A 304 37.61 2.73 -4.44
C MET A 304 37.60 3.29 -3.01
N ASP A 305 36.53 3.96 -2.58
CA ASP A 305 36.36 4.41 -1.18
C ASP A 305 36.34 3.23 -0.21
N LYS A 306 35.53 2.21 -0.51
CA LYS A 306 35.46 1.00 0.31
C LYS A 306 36.77 0.22 0.27
N PHE A 307 37.43 0.19 -0.88
CA PHE A 307 38.74 -0.45 -1.05
C PHE A 307 39.80 0.25 -0.19
N ALA A 308 39.90 1.57 -0.26
CA ALA A 308 40.86 2.35 0.53
C ALA A 308 40.60 2.19 2.04
N ALA A 309 39.33 2.12 2.45
CA ALA A 309 38.96 1.86 3.84
C ALA A 309 39.32 0.42 4.29
N ALA A 310 39.14 -0.58 3.42
CA ALA A 310 39.45 -1.98 3.73
C ALA A 310 40.95 -2.29 3.64
N TYR A 311 41.69 -1.60 2.77
CA TYR A 311 43.10 -1.83 2.46
C TYR A 311 43.93 -0.53 2.50
N PRO A 312 44.00 0.16 3.66
CA PRO A 312 44.58 1.51 3.76
C PRO A 312 46.08 1.59 3.42
N ASN A 313 46.79 0.46 3.41
CA ASN A 313 48.23 0.37 3.10
C ASN A 313 48.51 -0.16 1.68
N TYR A 314 47.49 -0.36 0.84
CA TYR A 314 47.68 -0.94 -0.50
C TYR A 314 48.50 -0.02 -1.41
N PHE A 315 48.26 1.29 -1.32
CA PHE A 315 49.06 2.34 -1.94
C PHE A 315 49.91 3.06 -0.87
N PRO A 316 51.24 3.17 -1.03
CA PRO A 316 52.10 3.89 -0.08
C PRO A 316 51.70 5.35 0.15
N ALA A 317 52.15 5.93 1.28
CA ALA A 317 51.83 7.31 1.68
C ALA A 317 52.25 8.42 0.68
N GLY A 318 53.08 8.11 -0.32
CA GLY A 318 53.47 9.01 -1.42
C GLY A 318 52.63 8.89 -2.70
N THR A 319 51.79 7.87 -2.82
CA THR A 319 50.86 7.63 -3.94
C THR A 319 49.40 7.70 -3.49
N ALA A 320 49.14 8.33 -2.34
CA ALA A 320 47.81 8.54 -1.80
C ALA A 320 46.87 9.34 -2.73
N TYR A 321 47.41 9.98 -3.79
CA TYR A 321 46.60 10.56 -4.86
C TYR A 321 45.86 9.50 -5.71
N LEU A 322 46.35 8.26 -5.77
CA LEU A 322 45.64 7.14 -6.40
C LEU A 322 44.42 6.67 -5.56
N ASN A 323 44.37 7.09 -4.29
CA ASN A 323 43.20 6.98 -3.41
C ASN A 323 42.36 8.27 -3.41
N LYS A 324 42.78 9.34 -4.09
CA LYS A 324 41.96 10.55 -4.20
C LYS A 324 40.90 10.30 -5.28
N HIS A 325 39.65 10.67 -4.98
CA HIS A 325 38.73 11.11 -6.02
C HIS A 325 39.47 12.17 -6.82
N TRP A 326 39.48 12.06 -8.15
CA TRP A 326 40.08 13.01 -9.10
C TRP A 326 40.25 14.40 -8.44
N GLY A 327 41.49 14.77 -8.09
CA GLY A 327 41.75 16.10 -7.53
C GLY A 327 41.54 17.15 -8.61
N HIS A 328 41.52 18.43 -8.28
CA HIS A 328 41.41 19.50 -9.29
C HIS A 328 42.55 19.51 -10.34
N GLU A 329 43.67 18.84 -10.06
CA GLU A 329 44.74 18.55 -11.02
C GLU A 329 44.32 17.48 -12.06
N ASP A 330 43.26 16.71 -11.77
CA ASP A 330 42.77 15.54 -12.53
C ASP A 330 41.23 15.48 -12.78
N GLY A 331 40.34 16.29 -12.16
CA GLY A 331 38.97 16.57 -12.66
C GLY A 331 37.67 16.24 -11.85
N TYR A 332 37.60 16.04 -10.52
CA TYR A 332 36.33 15.84 -9.73
C TYR A 332 36.18 16.95 -8.68
N ALA A 333 35.04 17.28 -8.04
CA ALA A 333 33.58 17.27 -8.31
C ALA A 333 32.83 18.15 -7.27
N PHE A 334 33.54 18.78 -6.33
CA PHE A 334 32.92 19.53 -5.23
C PHE A 334 32.26 20.84 -5.67
N ASP A 335 32.57 21.32 -6.88
CA ASP A 335 32.08 22.58 -7.45
C ASP A 335 30.98 22.35 -8.49
N TRP A 336 30.74 21.12 -8.94
CA TRP A 336 29.75 20.86 -9.98
C TRP A 336 28.32 21.14 -9.51
N ASP A 337 27.96 20.75 -8.29
CA ASP A 337 26.65 21.11 -7.73
C ASP A 337 26.47 22.64 -7.64
N TYR A 338 27.55 23.36 -7.32
CA TYR A 338 27.58 24.83 -7.35
C TYR A 338 27.38 25.37 -8.76
N ASP A 339 28.17 24.92 -9.73
CA ASP A 339 28.15 25.37 -11.12
C ASP A 339 26.84 25.00 -11.86
N PHE A 340 26.20 23.88 -11.56
CA PHE A 340 24.90 23.52 -12.15
C PHE A 340 23.75 24.40 -11.68
N GLN A 341 23.85 24.91 -10.46
CA GLN A 341 22.85 25.83 -9.91
C GLN A 341 23.00 27.25 -10.50
N ASN A 342 24.08 27.55 -11.25
CA ASN A 342 24.39 28.90 -11.75
C ASN A 342 23.61 29.35 -12.98
N HIS A 343 23.26 28.47 -13.94
CA HIS A 343 22.68 28.94 -15.20
C HIS A 343 21.73 27.93 -15.88
N SER A 344 20.61 28.42 -16.43
CA SER A 344 19.62 27.60 -17.16
C SER A 344 19.91 27.35 -18.65
N GLN A 345 20.56 28.29 -19.36
CA GLN A 345 21.01 28.14 -20.76
C GLN A 345 22.14 27.12 -20.96
N LEU A 346 22.83 26.72 -19.89
CA LEU A 346 23.86 25.69 -19.92
C LEU A 346 23.27 24.28 -19.80
N THR A 347 21.94 24.10 -19.76
CA THR A 347 21.37 22.89 -19.14
C THR A 347 20.24 22.25 -19.92
N THR A 348 20.38 20.98 -20.29
CA THR A 348 19.20 20.10 -20.41
C THR A 348 18.74 19.72 -19.00
N THR A 349 17.46 19.34 -18.89
CA THR A 349 16.93 18.55 -17.76
C THR A 349 17.20 17.06 -17.92
N ASP A 350 18.01 16.68 -18.91
CA ASP A 350 18.28 15.30 -19.28
C ASP A 350 19.78 15.04 -19.24
N PHE A 351 20.31 15.02 -18.01
CA PHE A 351 21.71 14.72 -17.74
C PHE A 351 22.13 13.29 -18.13
N TRP A 352 21.17 12.42 -18.45
CA TRP A 352 21.43 11.07 -18.96
C TRP A 352 21.50 10.99 -20.49
N SER A 353 21.01 12.01 -21.21
CA SER A 353 21.04 12.08 -22.66
C SER A 353 22.40 12.49 -23.25
N SER A 354 22.61 12.12 -24.51
CA SER A 354 23.79 12.47 -25.30
C SER A 354 23.43 13.38 -26.48
N ASP A 355 22.54 14.36 -26.27
CA ASP A 355 22.35 15.46 -27.24
C ASP A 355 23.73 15.91 -27.76
N GLN A 356 23.90 15.91 -29.09
CA GLN A 356 25.14 15.80 -29.89
C GLN A 356 26.23 16.89 -29.70
N GLY A 357 26.35 17.50 -28.52
CA GLY A 357 27.41 18.44 -28.19
C GLY A 357 28.74 17.72 -27.99
N ILE A 358 29.72 17.97 -28.88
CA ILE A 358 31.04 17.35 -28.80
C ILE A 358 31.97 18.27 -27.99
N GLY A 359 32.45 17.81 -26.84
CA GLY A 359 33.45 18.53 -26.03
C GLY A 359 33.23 18.46 -24.51
N ALA A 360 31.99 18.19 -24.07
CA ALA A 360 31.60 18.14 -22.66
C ALA A 360 31.39 16.70 -22.09
N HIS A 361 31.90 15.67 -22.77
CA HIS A 361 31.66 14.27 -22.36
C HIS A 361 32.21 13.95 -20.95
N TRP A 362 33.41 14.43 -20.62
CA TRP A 362 33.99 14.30 -19.28
C TRP A 362 33.12 14.95 -18.19
N GLU A 363 32.58 16.14 -18.48
CA GLU A 363 31.70 16.87 -17.56
C GLU A 363 30.37 16.13 -17.36
N ARG A 364 29.83 15.49 -18.40
CA ARG A 364 28.60 14.68 -18.30
C ARG A 364 28.78 13.44 -17.42
N TYR A 365 29.93 12.77 -17.55
CA TYR A 365 30.25 11.57 -16.77
C TYR A 365 30.36 11.94 -15.30
N GLY A 366 31.10 13.01 -15.05
CA GLY A 366 31.24 13.61 -13.75
C GLY A 366 29.93 14.05 -13.12
N THR A 367 29.10 14.78 -13.86
CA THR A 367 27.79 15.27 -13.42
C THR A 367 26.85 14.13 -13.06
N SER A 368 26.71 13.17 -13.99
CA SER A 368 25.85 12.02 -13.80
C SER A 368 26.32 11.18 -12.63
N SER A 369 27.63 11.01 -12.48
CA SER A 369 28.23 10.30 -11.37
C SER A 369 28.01 11.00 -10.02
N ALA A 370 28.10 12.33 -9.96
CA ALA A 370 27.75 13.10 -8.76
C ALA A 370 26.27 12.93 -8.39
N ALA A 371 25.37 12.97 -9.37
CA ALA A 371 23.95 12.71 -9.14
C ALA A 371 23.69 11.29 -8.64
N PHE A 372 24.31 10.28 -9.26
CA PHE A 372 24.23 8.89 -8.80
C PHE A 372 24.81 8.69 -7.40
N TYR A 373 25.87 9.43 -7.05
CA TYR A 373 26.44 9.37 -5.71
C TYR A 373 25.45 9.97 -4.70
N LYS A 374 24.75 11.07 -5.01
CA LYS A 374 23.65 11.59 -4.17
C LYS A 374 22.54 10.56 -3.97
N MET A 375 22.22 9.76 -4.99
CA MET A 375 21.27 8.64 -4.88
C MET A 375 21.81 7.51 -3.98
N TYR A 376 23.12 7.25 -4.01
CA TYR A 376 23.77 6.29 -3.10
C TYR A 376 23.79 6.75 -1.64
N ILE A 377 23.96 8.06 -1.38
CA ILE A 377 23.77 8.62 -0.03
C ILE A 377 22.31 8.46 0.41
N GLU A 378 21.36 8.58 -0.51
CA GLU A 378 19.95 8.33 -0.24
C GLU A 378 19.72 6.88 0.24
N ASP A 379 20.25 5.94 -0.52
CA ASP A 379 20.21 4.50 -0.26
C ASP A 379 21.48 3.82 -0.79
N SER A 380 22.29 3.27 0.12
CA SER A 380 23.56 2.62 -0.24
C SER A 380 23.39 1.35 -1.08
N ASP A 381 22.17 0.80 -1.15
CA ASP A 381 21.85 -0.36 -1.98
C ASP A 381 21.21 0.06 -3.33
N VAL A 382 21.14 1.35 -3.67
CA VAL A 382 20.41 1.84 -4.84
C VAL A 382 20.82 1.14 -6.14
N PHE A 383 22.12 0.99 -6.40
CA PHE A 383 22.60 0.38 -7.63
C PHE A 383 22.32 -1.11 -7.70
N LYS A 384 22.48 -1.82 -6.57
CA LYS A 384 22.11 -3.23 -6.44
C LYS A 384 20.62 -3.44 -6.69
N LYS A 385 19.76 -2.60 -6.12
CA LYS A 385 18.31 -2.66 -6.33
C LYS A 385 17.94 -2.32 -7.76
N PHE A 386 18.57 -1.30 -8.34
CA PHE A 386 18.40 -0.92 -9.73
C PHE A 386 18.72 -2.08 -10.67
N ASN A 387 19.91 -2.68 -10.54
CA ASN A 387 20.32 -3.82 -11.38
C ASN A 387 19.37 -5.02 -11.20
N ALA A 388 18.99 -5.34 -9.96
CA ALA A 388 18.04 -6.43 -9.69
C ALA A 388 16.68 -6.19 -10.35
N GLU A 389 16.13 -4.97 -10.27
CA GLU A 389 14.85 -4.63 -10.91
C GLU A 389 14.96 -4.56 -12.43
N TYR A 390 16.06 -4.02 -12.96
CA TYR A 390 16.34 -4.00 -14.40
C TYR A 390 16.40 -5.42 -14.97
N TYR A 391 17.19 -6.31 -14.35
CA TYR A 391 17.29 -7.72 -14.75
C TYR A 391 15.97 -8.47 -14.58
N ARG A 392 15.19 -8.20 -13.51
CA ARG A 392 13.87 -8.81 -13.33
C ARG A 392 12.93 -8.48 -14.49
N ARG A 393 12.92 -7.21 -14.95
CA ARG A 393 12.10 -6.78 -16.09
C ARG A 393 12.60 -7.39 -17.40
N MET A 394 13.91 -7.39 -17.63
CA MET A 394 14.53 -8.03 -18.81
C MET A 394 14.29 -9.54 -18.87
N ASN A 395 14.35 -10.25 -17.74
CA ASN A 395 14.03 -11.68 -17.67
C ASN A 395 12.53 -11.98 -17.88
N ALA A 396 11.64 -11.01 -17.61
CA ALA A 396 10.21 -11.17 -17.83
C ALA A 396 9.81 -10.88 -19.29
N ASP A 397 10.53 -9.99 -19.95
CA ASP A 397 10.35 -9.63 -21.36
C ASP A 397 11.72 -9.44 -22.03
N HIS A 398 12.17 -10.47 -22.75
CA HIS A 398 13.47 -10.47 -23.44
C HIS A 398 13.51 -9.51 -24.65
N THR A 399 12.38 -8.88 -24.99
CA THR A 399 12.27 -7.88 -26.07
C THR A 399 12.24 -6.45 -25.54
N LEU A 400 12.30 -6.27 -24.22
CA LEU A 400 12.28 -4.97 -23.57
C LEU A 400 13.44 -4.09 -24.09
N VAL A 401 13.11 -2.90 -24.59
CA VAL A 401 14.09 -1.94 -25.07
C VAL A 401 14.39 -0.92 -23.98
N THR A 402 15.67 -0.74 -23.69
CA THR A 402 16.11 0.26 -22.71
C THR A 402 15.81 1.67 -23.20
N SER A 403 15.15 2.45 -22.34
CA SER A 403 14.84 3.86 -22.60
C SER A 403 14.99 4.69 -21.33
N ARG A 404 15.21 6.00 -21.47
CA ARG A 404 15.24 6.92 -20.32
C ARG A 404 14.00 6.80 -19.43
N THR A 405 12.82 6.69 -20.03
CA THR A 405 11.56 6.52 -19.30
C THR A 405 11.57 5.24 -18.47
N LEU A 406 12.03 4.12 -19.05
CA LEU A 406 12.18 2.87 -18.31
C LEU A 406 13.13 3.02 -17.12
N LEU A 407 14.28 3.70 -17.30
CA LEU A 407 15.25 3.87 -16.22
C LEU A 407 14.75 4.79 -15.11
N ILE A 408 14.09 5.90 -15.43
CA ILE A 408 13.43 6.74 -14.41
C ILE A 408 12.41 5.91 -13.64
N ASP A 409 11.59 5.11 -14.33
CA ASP A 409 10.57 4.29 -13.69
C ASP A 409 11.18 3.23 -12.75
N ILE A 410 12.28 2.58 -13.15
CA ILE A 410 13.03 1.67 -12.28
C ILE A 410 13.55 2.43 -11.06
N PHE A 411 14.16 3.60 -11.24
CA PHE A 411 14.65 4.41 -10.11
C PHE A 411 13.54 4.87 -9.18
N SER A 412 12.43 5.37 -9.70
CA SER A 412 11.25 5.71 -8.90
C SER A 412 10.67 4.51 -8.15
N THR A 413 10.83 3.29 -8.70
CA THR A 413 10.43 2.05 -8.02
C THR A 413 11.38 1.69 -6.87
N VAL A 414 12.70 1.71 -7.11
CA VAL A 414 13.69 1.24 -6.12
C VAL A 414 14.14 2.30 -5.12
N LEU A 415 13.97 3.57 -5.48
CA LEU A 415 14.33 4.75 -4.71
C LEU A 415 13.26 5.83 -4.95
N PRO A 416 12.14 5.84 -4.21
CA PRO A 416 11.01 6.72 -4.51
C PRO A 416 11.30 8.22 -4.35
N LYS A 417 12.19 8.57 -3.41
CA LYS A 417 12.58 9.96 -3.15
C LYS A 417 14.08 10.11 -3.05
N VAL A 418 14.59 11.26 -3.48
CA VAL A 418 15.96 11.75 -3.27
C VAL A 418 15.87 13.17 -2.75
N GLU A 419 16.56 13.49 -1.64
CA GLU A 419 16.49 14.81 -0.99
C GLU A 419 15.02 15.23 -0.68
N GLU A 420 14.23 14.27 -0.19
CA GLU A 420 12.78 14.38 0.09
C GLU A 420 11.88 14.77 -1.10
N LYS A 421 12.44 14.79 -2.32
CA LYS A 421 11.73 15.01 -3.57
C LYS A 421 11.48 13.70 -4.30
N GLU A 422 10.32 13.55 -4.95
CA GLU A 422 10.04 12.42 -5.85
C GLU A 422 11.17 12.25 -6.88
N THR A 423 11.69 11.04 -7.02
CA THR A 423 12.94 10.77 -7.76
C THR A 423 12.87 11.17 -9.23
N ASN A 424 11.72 10.99 -9.89
CA ASN A 424 11.53 11.45 -11.26
C ASN A 424 11.64 12.99 -11.38
N LEU A 425 11.04 13.73 -10.44
CA LEU A 425 11.15 15.18 -10.38
C LEU A 425 12.56 15.61 -9.99
N TRP A 426 13.24 14.85 -9.13
CA TRP A 426 14.61 15.13 -8.72
C TRP A 426 15.58 14.96 -9.89
N ILE A 427 15.51 13.83 -10.59
CA ILE A 427 16.28 13.53 -11.82
C ILE A 427 16.05 14.62 -12.85
N ASN A 428 14.79 14.99 -13.13
CA ASN A 428 14.47 16.02 -14.13
C ASN A 428 14.87 17.44 -13.70
N LYS A 429 15.17 17.66 -12.41
CA LYS A 429 15.72 18.93 -11.91
C LYS A 429 17.25 18.96 -11.93
N GLN A 430 17.92 17.82 -12.07
CA GLN A 430 19.36 17.80 -12.24
C GLN A 430 19.72 18.42 -13.59
N ARG A 431 20.79 19.18 -13.58
CA ARG A 431 21.27 19.97 -14.71
C ARG A 431 22.68 19.51 -15.04
N VAL A 432 23.02 19.47 -16.32
CA VAL A 432 24.37 19.20 -16.84
C VAL A 432 24.74 20.26 -17.85
N LEU A 433 26.04 20.50 -18.09
CA LEU A 433 26.45 21.30 -19.23
C LEU A 433 25.96 20.65 -20.55
N ASP A 434 25.01 21.31 -21.19
CA ASP A 434 24.49 20.97 -22.50
C ASP A 434 25.00 21.97 -23.53
N CYS A 435 25.87 21.50 -24.42
CA CYS A 435 26.34 22.26 -25.57
C CYS A 435 25.34 22.26 -26.74
N LYS A 436 24.08 21.87 -26.52
CA LYS A 436 23.06 21.90 -27.57
C LYS A 436 23.00 23.26 -28.23
N VAL A 437 23.25 23.21 -29.53
CA VAL A 437 23.35 24.36 -30.41
C VAL A 437 22.03 25.12 -30.43
N VAL A 438 22.02 26.34 -29.90
CA VAL A 438 20.95 27.32 -30.15
C VAL A 438 21.49 28.32 -31.17
N PRO A 439 21.02 28.30 -32.44
CA PRO A 439 21.53 29.19 -33.48
C PRO A 439 21.59 30.66 -33.02
N GLY A 440 22.78 31.27 -33.11
CA GLY A 440 23.01 32.67 -32.71
C GLY A 440 23.30 32.90 -31.22
N LYS A 441 23.52 31.85 -30.42
CA LYS A 441 23.91 31.96 -29.00
C LYS A 441 25.28 31.34 -28.73
N LYS A 442 26.12 32.05 -27.98
CA LYS A 442 27.44 31.61 -27.52
C LYS A 442 27.37 31.22 -26.05
N VAL A 443 28.06 30.15 -25.67
CA VAL A 443 28.05 29.57 -24.32
C VAL A 443 29.36 29.95 -23.59
N HIS A 444 29.36 30.02 -22.27
CA HIS A 444 30.57 30.30 -21.50
C HIS A 444 30.54 29.51 -20.20
N MET A 445 31.72 29.06 -19.77
CA MET A 445 31.92 28.33 -18.53
C MET A 445 33.13 28.92 -17.81
N LEU A 446 33.05 29.02 -16.49
CA LEU A 446 34.24 29.27 -15.68
C LEU A 446 34.87 27.90 -15.41
N SER A 447 36.09 27.70 -15.88
CA SER A 447 36.84 26.45 -15.68
C SER A 447 38.18 26.79 -15.05
N PHE A 448 38.86 25.77 -14.54
CA PHE A 448 39.99 25.95 -13.64
C PHE A 448 41.26 25.29 -14.18
N GLN A 449 42.44 25.78 -13.79
CA GLN A 449 43.68 25.04 -14.06
C GLN A 449 44.62 25.15 -12.86
N GLY A 450 45.00 23.99 -12.31
CA GLY A 450 45.84 23.82 -11.12
C GLY A 450 47.30 24.24 -11.26
N ALA A 451 47.58 25.43 -11.79
CA ALA A 451 48.93 25.98 -11.86
C ALA A 451 49.36 26.67 -10.54
N ASP A 452 48.41 27.03 -9.68
CA ASP A 452 48.70 27.68 -8.40
C ASP A 452 48.62 26.66 -7.27
N GLY A 453 49.63 26.65 -6.39
CA GLY A 453 49.82 25.65 -5.34
C GLY A 453 48.65 25.52 -4.34
N GLY A 454 48.85 24.67 -3.31
CA GLY A 454 47.78 24.13 -2.45
C GLY A 454 46.61 25.07 -2.08
N ARG A 455 45.38 24.63 -2.42
CA ARG A 455 44.05 25.11 -1.97
C ARG A 455 43.78 26.63 -2.13
N ASP A 456 43.89 27.14 -3.36
CA ASP A 456 43.43 28.50 -3.75
C ASP A 456 42.20 28.50 -4.71
N MET A 457 41.12 27.81 -4.31
CA MET A 457 39.87 27.74 -5.09
C MET A 457 39.11 29.08 -5.17
N GLY A 458 39.39 30.01 -4.25
CA GLY A 458 38.78 31.34 -4.23
C GLY A 458 39.33 32.27 -5.31
N HIS A 459 40.53 31.97 -5.85
CA HIS A 459 41.20 32.81 -6.82
C HIS A 459 41.48 32.14 -8.18
N ASP A 460 41.59 30.82 -8.29
CA ASP A 460 41.66 30.16 -9.60
C ASP A 460 40.29 30.20 -10.28
N ASN A 461 40.04 31.27 -11.04
CA ASN A 461 38.79 31.49 -11.76
C ASN A 461 39.15 31.91 -13.19
N ARG A 462 39.32 30.94 -14.08
CA ARG A 462 39.56 31.22 -15.49
C ARG A 462 38.23 31.22 -16.23
N ILE A 463 38.09 32.16 -17.14
CA ILE A 463 36.88 32.30 -17.95
C ILE A 463 37.12 31.59 -19.27
N HIS A 464 36.44 30.46 -19.48
CA HIS A 464 36.43 29.75 -20.75
C HIS A 464 35.19 30.18 -21.55
N LEU A 465 35.41 30.78 -22.71
CA LEU A 465 34.33 31.15 -23.62
C LEU A 465 34.25 30.08 -24.71
N ILE A 466 33.07 29.49 -24.92
CA ILE A 466 32.88 28.34 -25.83
C ILE A 466 31.78 28.70 -26.84
N GLU A 467 32.12 28.81 -28.12
CA GLU A 467 31.14 29.00 -29.19
C GLU A 467 30.68 27.64 -29.74
N THR A 468 29.38 27.38 -29.72
CA THR A 468 28.78 26.17 -30.31
C THR A 468 28.42 26.44 -31.77
N GLN A 469 28.66 25.48 -32.68
CA GLN A 469 28.37 25.64 -34.12
C GLN A 469 27.41 24.59 -34.67
N ASN A 470 26.69 24.97 -35.73
CA ASN A 470 25.64 24.19 -36.36
C ASN A 470 26.13 23.54 -37.66
N LEU A 471 26.23 22.20 -37.70
CA LEU A 471 26.14 21.45 -38.96
C LEU A 471 25.09 20.34 -38.83
N PRO A 472 24.31 20.03 -39.91
CA PRO A 472 23.24 19.01 -39.91
C PRO A 472 23.68 17.56 -39.66
N GLY A 473 24.93 17.33 -39.21
CA GLY A 473 25.52 16.01 -38.98
C GLY A 473 26.40 15.91 -37.72
N GLY A 474 26.39 16.92 -36.84
CA GLY A 474 26.94 16.80 -35.48
C GLY A 474 28.46 16.81 -35.30
N ASN A 475 29.29 17.07 -36.32
CA ASN A 475 30.75 17.18 -36.14
C ASN A 475 31.17 18.62 -35.82
N GLU A 476 31.54 18.87 -34.55
CA GLU A 476 31.83 20.22 -34.03
C GLU A 476 33.32 20.59 -34.09
N TRP A 477 34.24 19.64 -34.23
CA TRP A 477 35.69 19.91 -34.20
C TRP A 477 36.38 19.84 -35.56
N SER A 478 35.80 19.13 -36.54
CA SER A 478 36.35 19.15 -37.88
C SER A 478 35.36 18.78 -38.96
N TRP A 479 35.52 19.35 -40.15
CA TRP A 479 34.84 18.85 -41.35
C TRP A 479 35.83 18.26 -42.36
N ASP A 480 35.43 17.12 -42.92
CA ASP A 480 36.18 16.39 -43.93
C ASP A 480 35.73 16.82 -45.33
N LYS A 481 36.67 17.26 -46.17
CA LYS A 481 36.42 17.43 -47.61
C LYS A 481 36.57 16.07 -48.29
N LEU A 482 35.44 15.48 -48.66
CA LEU A 482 35.42 14.22 -49.39
C LEU A 482 35.65 14.47 -50.89
N ASP A 483 36.46 13.63 -51.53
CA ASP A 483 36.46 13.56 -52.99
C ASP A 483 35.18 12.86 -53.52
N ALA A 484 34.99 12.85 -54.83
CA ALA A 484 33.87 12.18 -55.47
C ALA A 484 33.81 10.65 -55.22
N SER A 485 34.85 10.08 -54.60
CA SER A 485 34.92 8.67 -54.19
C SER A 485 34.67 8.46 -52.69
N GLY A 486 34.34 9.52 -51.94
CA GLY A 486 34.05 9.46 -50.51
C GLY A 486 35.31 9.43 -49.62
N ASN A 487 36.50 9.69 -50.16
CA ASN A 487 37.73 9.70 -49.36
C ASN A 487 38.00 11.08 -48.77
N ILE A 488 38.44 11.12 -47.52
CA ILE A 488 38.85 12.35 -46.83
C ILE A 488 40.12 12.88 -47.48
N THR A 489 40.02 14.02 -48.16
CA THR A 489 41.17 14.68 -48.83
C THR A 489 41.78 15.79 -47.98
N GLN A 490 40.97 16.43 -47.12
CA GLN A 490 41.39 17.52 -46.23
C GLN A 490 40.48 17.56 -45.00
N ARG A 491 41.04 17.88 -43.82
CA ARG A 491 40.29 18.08 -42.57
C ARG A 491 40.50 19.51 -42.05
N TRP A 492 39.41 20.21 -41.73
CA TRP A 492 39.39 21.64 -41.34
C TRP A 492 38.91 21.83 -39.89
N PHE A 493 39.44 22.80 -39.14
CA PHE A 493 39.13 23.11 -37.73
C PHE A 493 38.77 24.61 -37.54
N HIS A 494 37.93 24.98 -36.56
CA HIS A 494 37.49 26.37 -36.30
C HIS A 494 38.10 26.97 -35.01
N GLN A 495 38.46 28.26 -35.01
CA GLN A 495 38.93 29.02 -33.83
C GLN A 495 37.99 30.19 -33.48
N LEU A 496 37.97 30.61 -32.21
CA LEU A 496 37.25 31.78 -31.66
C LEU A 496 37.83 33.16 -32.09
N ASN A 497 38.39 33.27 -33.29
CA ASN A 497 39.18 34.45 -33.66
C ASN A 497 38.34 35.76 -33.72
N ASN A 498 38.85 36.83 -33.10
CA ASN A 498 38.40 38.23 -33.21
C ASN A 498 37.10 38.67 -32.49
N LEU A 499 36.62 37.94 -31.48
CA LEU A 499 35.49 38.41 -30.68
C LEU A 499 35.95 39.37 -29.57
N SER A 500 35.38 40.58 -29.58
CA SER A 500 35.44 41.50 -28.45
C SER A 500 34.17 41.38 -27.61
N GLY A 501 34.34 41.48 -26.30
CA GLY A 501 33.24 41.45 -25.35
C GLY A 501 33.56 42.20 -24.07
N LYS A 502 32.61 42.18 -23.16
CA LYS A 502 32.67 42.87 -21.89
C LYS A 502 32.14 41.95 -20.78
N ILE A 503 32.78 41.99 -19.62
CA ILE A 503 32.32 41.32 -18.39
C ILE A 503 32.16 42.39 -17.31
N ASP A 504 30.93 42.56 -16.82
CA ASP A 504 30.66 43.34 -15.61
C ASP A 504 30.59 42.39 -14.41
N ILE A 505 31.56 42.54 -13.51
CA ILE A 505 31.60 41.82 -12.24
C ILE A 505 30.90 42.69 -11.21
N VAL A 506 29.73 42.26 -10.75
CA VAL A 506 28.85 43.01 -9.85
C VAL A 506 28.84 42.32 -8.50
N ASN A 507 29.02 43.06 -7.42
CA ASN A 507 28.82 42.50 -6.08
C ASN A 507 27.32 42.21 -5.87
N TYR A 508 26.95 40.97 -5.53
CA TYR A 508 25.55 40.53 -5.42
C TYR A 508 24.76 41.33 -4.36
N THR A 509 25.41 41.71 -3.25
CA THR A 509 24.74 42.39 -2.14
C THR A 509 24.60 43.90 -2.34
N THR A 510 25.59 44.57 -2.93
CA THR A 510 25.54 46.02 -3.13
C THR A 510 24.97 46.42 -4.49
N GLY A 511 24.94 45.51 -5.46
CA GLY A 511 24.58 45.80 -6.85
C GLY A 511 25.59 46.68 -7.59
N THR A 512 26.72 47.01 -6.96
CA THR A 512 27.75 47.87 -7.55
C THR A 512 28.66 47.05 -8.47
N VAL A 513 28.93 47.57 -9.67
CA VAL A 513 29.97 47.03 -10.56
C VAL A 513 31.33 47.20 -9.87
N ASN A 514 31.94 46.08 -9.51
CA ASN A 514 33.28 46.01 -8.92
C ASN A 514 34.35 46.27 -9.99
N ASN A 515 34.21 45.62 -11.14
CA ASN A 515 35.13 45.76 -12.28
C ASN A 515 34.38 45.55 -13.60
N THR A 516 34.82 46.26 -14.64
CA THR A 516 34.42 46.03 -16.03
C THR A 516 35.63 45.58 -16.82
N LEU A 517 35.58 44.38 -17.37
CA LEU A 517 36.63 43.81 -18.21
C LEU A 517 36.20 43.86 -19.66
N ASN A 518 36.81 44.74 -20.45
CA ASN A 518 36.71 44.66 -21.90
C ASN A 518 37.80 43.72 -22.40
N PHE A 519 37.40 42.67 -23.13
CA PHE A 519 38.31 41.69 -23.66
C PHE A 519 38.26 41.67 -25.19
N LYS A 520 39.38 41.32 -25.80
CA LYS A 520 39.47 40.99 -27.22
C LYS A 520 40.21 39.67 -27.34
N ASN A 521 39.61 38.69 -28.01
CA ASN A 521 40.34 37.49 -28.39
C ASN A 521 41.25 37.84 -29.58
N ASN A 522 42.54 38.08 -29.33
CA ASN A 522 43.51 38.45 -30.37
C ASN A 522 44.61 37.38 -30.45
N ASP A 523 44.49 36.50 -31.43
CA ASP A 523 45.42 35.41 -31.63
C ASP A 523 46.55 35.86 -32.56
N ALA A 524 47.68 36.29 -31.99
CA ALA A 524 48.87 36.64 -32.77
C ALA A 524 50.10 35.77 -32.47
N GLY A 525 49.98 34.69 -31.68
CA GLY A 525 51.18 33.95 -31.29
C GLY A 525 51.04 32.54 -30.74
N TYR A 526 49.82 32.00 -30.53
CA TYR A 526 49.69 30.61 -30.15
C TYR A 526 49.50 29.74 -31.40
N TYR A 527 50.43 28.81 -31.63
CA TYR A 527 50.23 27.72 -32.59
C TYR A 527 49.22 26.70 -32.01
N GLY A 528 47.97 27.14 -31.81
CA GLY A 528 46.82 26.25 -31.84
C GLY A 528 46.68 25.62 -33.24
N PRO A 529 45.82 24.60 -33.43
CA PRO A 529 45.77 23.86 -34.69
C PRO A 529 45.64 24.83 -35.87
N ASN A 530 46.65 24.80 -36.74
CA ASN A 530 46.76 25.62 -37.96
C ASN A 530 45.39 25.77 -38.63
N GLN A 531 44.97 27.01 -38.90
CA GLN A 531 43.88 27.25 -39.85
C GLN A 531 44.38 26.92 -41.26
N GLY A 532 44.20 25.66 -41.67
CA GLY A 532 44.57 25.21 -43.01
C GLY A 532 44.27 23.73 -43.25
N PRO A 533 44.25 23.29 -44.51
CA PRO A 533 44.04 21.89 -44.84
C PRO A 533 45.18 21.03 -44.29
N CYS A 534 44.90 20.19 -43.29
CA CYS A 534 45.82 19.12 -42.88
C CYS A 534 45.65 17.93 -43.83
N LEU A 535 46.76 17.42 -44.36
CA LEU A 535 46.79 16.15 -45.09
C LEU A 535 46.54 15.00 -44.10
N PRO A 536 45.79 13.95 -44.48
CA PRO A 536 45.51 12.83 -43.59
C PRO A 536 46.83 12.16 -43.16
N PRO A 537 47.00 11.83 -41.86
CA PRO A 537 48.24 11.25 -41.39
C PRO A 537 48.39 9.85 -41.99
N THR A 538 49.48 9.63 -42.72
CA THR A 538 50.08 8.29 -42.73
C THR A 538 50.54 8.00 -41.31
N LEU A 539 50.30 6.79 -40.79
CA LEU A 539 50.54 6.27 -39.43
C LEU A 539 51.95 6.49 -38.82
N THR A 540 52.82 7.26 -39.48
CA THR A 540 54.21 7.54 -39.09
C THR A 540 54.55 9.03 -38.98
N GLY A 541 53.61 9.94 -39.24
CA GLY A 541 53.81 11.39 -39.10
C GLY A 541 53.26 11.92 -37.79
N THR A 542 53.90 12.97 -37.24
CA THR A 542 53.52 13.61 -35.96
C THR A 542 52.02 13.87 -35.90
N PRO A 543 51.28 13.26 -34.95
CA PRO A 543 49.83 13.33 -34.92
C PRO A 543 49.35 14.74 -34.57
N CYS A 544 48.45 15.29 -35.39
CA CYS A 544 47.63 16.44 -35.02
C CYS A 544 46.53 15.94 -34.07
N PHE A 545 46.81 15.91 -32.77
CA PHE A 545 45.79 15.64 -31.77
C PHE A 545 44.95 16.90 -31.52
N PRO A 546 43.62 16.82 -31.52
CA PRO A 546 42.79 17.86 -30.92
C PRO A 546 42.94 17.74 -29.40
N THR A 547 43.72 18.63 -28.79
CA THR A 547 43.65 18.83 -27.34
C THR A 547 42.34 19.56 -27.02
N GLY A 548 41.49 18.92 -26.22
CA GLY A 548 40.19 19.45 -25.82
C GLY A 548 40.32 20.74 -25.00
N ILE A 549 39.27 21.58 -25.12
CA ILE A 549 39.15 22.92 -24.53
C ILE A 549 40.25 23.87 -25.02
N ASP A 550 39.95 24.68 -26.03
CA ASP A 550 40.82 25.80 -26.40
C ASP A 550 40.70 26.87 -25.29
N GLY A 551 41.55 26.76 -24.27
CA GLY A 551 41.65 27.72 -23.19
C GLY A 551 42.32 28.98 -23.70
N HIS A 552 41.58 29.88 -24.33
CA HIS A 552 42.12 31.19 -24.69
C HIS A 552 42.14 32.10 -23.47
N GLY A 553 43.32 32.61 -23.12
CA GLY A 553 43.44 33.69 -22.15
C GLY A 553 42.68 34.92 -22.65
N LEU A 554 41.79 35.47 -21.82
CA LEU A 554 41.16 36.75 -22.11
C LEU A 554 42.16 37.88 -21.83
N TYR A 555 42.52 38.64 -22.86
CA TYR A 555 43.40 39.80 -22.73
C TYR A 555 42.58 41.08 -22.62
N THR A 556 42.93 41.91 -21.65
CA THR A 556 42.27 43.21 -21.45
C THR A 556 42.81 44.25 -22.41
N THR A 557 41.95 45.10 -22.97
CA THR A 557 42.36 46.16 -23.91
C THR A 557 42.84 47.45 -23.23
N SER A 558 42.91 47.48 -21.90
CA SER A 558 43.32 48.65 -21.12
C SER A 558 44.75 48.51 -20.62
N ALA A 559 45.63 49.43 -20.99
CA ALA A 559 46.94 49.57 -20.38
C ALA A 559 46.78 50.15 -18.96
N ASP A 560 46.75 49.29 -17.94
CA ASP A 560 46.80 49.70 -16.54
C ASP A 560 48.27 49.93 -16.13
N PRO A 561 48.69 51.17 -15.77
CA PRO A 561 50.10 51.48 -15.46
C PRO A 561 50.58 50.98 -14.09
N ALA A 562 49.73 50.41 -13.23
CA ALA A 562 49.99 50.36 -11.78
C ALA A 562 50.55 49.03 -11.22
N ILE A 563 51.13 48.12 -12.01
CA ILE A 563 51.55 46.81 -11.50
C ILE A 563 53.06 46.56 -11.63
N THR A 564 53.80 46.92 -10.58
CA THR A 564 55.17 46.44 -10.31
C THR A 564 55.17 45.63 -9.02
N ASN A 565 54.82 44.34 -9.06
CA ASN A 565 55.24 43.38 -8.04
C ASN A 565 55.01 41.91 -8.45
N GLY A 566 56.10 41.25 -8.85
CA GLY A 566 56.49 39.90 -8.44
C GLY A 566 55.58 38.70 -8.73
N GLY A 567 55.73 38.08 -9.90
CA GLY A 567 55.30 36.71 -10.20
C GLY A 567 55.95 36.19 -11.49
N VAL A 568 56.96 35.33 -11.31
CA VAL A 568 57.86 34.58 -12.24
C VAL A 568 57.66 34.74 -13.77
N ASN A 569 58.69 35.27 -14.42
CA ASN A 569 59.02 35.22 -15.86
C ASN A 569 57.95 35.72 -16.86
N ASP A 570 57.73 37.05 -16.89
CA ASP A 570 57.27 37.73 -18.10
C ASP A 570 58.39 37.71 -19.14
N GLY A 571 58.37 36.70 -20.02
CA GLY A 571 59.18 36.69 -21.23
C GLY A 571 58.87 37.92 -22.09
N SER A 572 59.90 38.45 -22.76
CA SER A 572 59.91 39.66 -23.59
C SER A 572 58.96 39.69 -24.82
N TRP A 573 57.93 38.85 -24.86
CA TRP A 573 57.04 38.60 -26.00
C TRP A 573 55.71 39.39 -25.94
N TYR A 574 55.40 40.09 -24.83
CA TYR A 574 54.08 40.69 -24.56
C TYR A 574 53.98 42.22 -24.73
N ASN A 575 54.82 42.82 -25.58
CA ASN A 575 54.74 44.27 -25.83
C ASN A 575 53.47 44.61 -26.64
N GLY A 576 52.45 45.19 -25.98
CA GLY A 576 51.29 45.82 -26.64
C GLY A 576 49.92 45.14 -26.48
N LEU A 577 49.76 44.08 -25.68
CA LEU A 577 48.52 43.29 -25.59
C LEU A 577 47.74 43.36 -24.24
N GLY A 578 48.15 44.19 -23.28
CA GLY A 578 47.49 44.27 -21.96
C GLY A 578 47.71 43.03 -21.08
N LEU A 579 47.14 42.99 -19.86
CA LEU A 579 47.26 41.88 -18.91
C LEU A 579 46.14 40.84 -19.12
N ASN A 580 46.42 39.57 -18.75
CA ASN A 580 45.41 38.50 -18.68
C ASN A 580 44.30 38.84 -17.67
N ALA A 581 43.04 38.51 -18.00
CA ALA A 581 41.85 38.80 -17.19
C ALA A 581 41.77 38.00 -15.87
N ASP A 582 42.39 36.81 -15.83
CA ASP A 582 42.57 35.98 -14.62
C ASP A 582 43.23 36.77 -13.47
N ARG A 583 44.22 37.63 -13.77
CA ARG A 583 44.94 38.48 -12.81
C ARG A 583 44.10 39.61 -12.22
N ILE A 584 42.98 39.99 -12.85
CA ILE A 584 42.06 41.00 -12.29
C ILE A 584 41.04 40.35 -11.34
N ILE A 585 40.60 39.13 -11.65
CA ILE A 585 39.72 38.33 -10.78
C ILE A 585 40.45 37.93 -9.50
N TYR A 586 41.75 37.61 -9.59
CA TYR A 586 42.63 37.38 -8.44
C TYR A 586 42.67 38.54 -7.42
N LYS A 587 42.34 39.78 -7.82
CA LYS A 587 42.34 40.95 -6.93
C LYS A 587 41.05 41.14 -6.14
N ILE A 588 40.01 40.33 -6.36
CA ILE A 588 38.76 40.41 -5.59
C ILE A 588 38.98 39.74 -4.23
N GLN A 589 39.54 40.49 -3.30
CA GLN A 589 39.89 40.00 -1.95
C GLN A 589 38.71 39.97 -0.98
N THR A 590 37.65 40.73 -1.27
CA THR A 590 36.46 40.81 -0.42
C THR A 590 35.62 39.55 -0.56
N THR A 591 35.47 38.82 0.55
CA THR A 591 34.60 37.64 0.64
C THR A 591 33.15 38.00 0.27
N GLY A 592 32.63 37.40 -0.80
CA GLY A 592 31.30 37.72 -1.31
C GLY A 592 30.83 36.85 -2.47
N LEU A 593 29.52 36.90 -2.73
CA LEU A 593 28.92 36.41 -3.95
C LEU A 593 28.95 37.54 -4.98
N TYR A 594 29.40 37.22 -6.19
CA TYR A 594 29.50 38.16 -7.30
C TYR A 594 28.72 37.63 -8.50
N ILE A 595 28.09 38.55 -9.21
CA ILE A 595 27.37 38.31 -10.46
C ILE A 595 28.28 38.72 -11.62
N TYR A 596 28.53 37.81 -12.53
CA TYR A 596 29.27 38.02 -13.76
C TYR A 596 28.27 38.22 -14.90
N ASN A 597 28.06 39.46 -15.32
CA ASN A 597 27.27 39.77 -16.51
C ASN A 597 28.20 39.83 -17.73
N ILE A 598 28.05 38.87 -18.64
CA ILE A 598 28.94 38.69 -19.79
C ILE A 598 28.20 39.13 -21.05
N GLU A 599 28.85 39.92 -21.91
CA GLU A 599 28.31 40.44 -23.16
C GLU A 599 29.33 40.33 -24.30
N PHE A 600 28.92 39.86 -25.48
CA PHE A 600 29.74 39.81 -26.70
C PHE A 600 29.28 40.83 -27.74
N GLN A 601 30.21 41.54 -28.36
CA GLN A 601 29.91 42.68 -29.24
C GLN A 601 29.88 42.35 -30.75
N SER A 602 30.29 41.14 -31.17
CA SER A 602 30.41 40.73 -32.58
C SER A 602 29.62 39.45 -32.87
N GLY A 603 28.79 39.45 -33.94
CA GLY A 603 27.99 38.28 -34.37
C GLY A 603 26.54 38.22 -33.86
N GLY A 604 26.01 39.32 -33.31
CA GLY A 604 24.75 39.35 -32.55
C GLY A 604 25.04 39.45 -31.06
N ALA A 605 24.42 40.39 -30.34
CA ALA A 605 24.72 40.63 -28.94
C ALA A 605 24.28 39.44 -28.07
N VAL A 606 25.22 38.61 -27.62
CA VAL A 606 24.95 37.50 -26.69
C VAL A 606 25.25 37.98 -25.27
N LYS A 607 24.30 37.73 -24.34
CA LYS A 607 24.43 38.07 -22.92
C LYS A 607 24.23 36.85 -22.03
N GLY A 608 24.98 36.76 -20.94
CA GLY A 608 24.90 35.70 -19.94
C GLY A 608 25.12 36.21 -18.52
N LYS A 609 24.72 35.41 -17.52
CA LYS A 609 24.85 35.75 -16.10
C LYS A 609 25.34 34.56 -15.29
N TYR A 610 26.39 34.73 -14.52
CA TYR A 610 26.97 33.68 -13.67
C TYR A 610 27.17 34.16 -12.23
N TYR A 611 27.09 33.29 -11.23
CA TYR A 611 27.36 33.63 -9.84
C TYR A 611 28.65 32.95 -9.37
N ARG A 612 29.46 33.67 -8.59
CA ARG A 612 30.72 33.12 -8.10
C ARG A 612 31.10 33.67 -6.74
N LEU A 613 31.62 32.79 -5.89
CA LEU A 613 32.23 33.16 -4.62
C LEU A 613 33.65 33.66 -4.86
N HIS A 614 33.97 34.84 -4.35
CA HIS A 614 35.35 35.38 -4.35
C HIS A 614 35.76 35.86 -2.96
N GLY A 615 37.07 35.92 -2.73
CA GLY A 615 37.68 36.57 -1.59
C GLY A 615 38.55 35.67 -0.72
N ASN A 616 39.40 36.32 0.08
CA ASN A 616 40.41 35.65 0.91
C ASN A 616 39.79 34.74 2.00
N GLY A 617 38.50 34.88 2.28
CA GLY A 617 37.79 34.06 3.26
C GLY A 617 37.67 32.58 2.88
N PHE A 618 37.92 32.21 1.62
CA PHE A 618 37.78 30.85 1.10
C PHE A 618 39.11 30.08 0.97
N ILE A 619 40.26 30.76 1.03
CA ILE A 619 41.59 30.17 0.78
C ILE A 619 42.00 29.24 1.92
N GLY A 620 42.44 28.02 1.60
CA GLY A 620 42.98 27.05 2.56
C GLY A 620 42.01 26.65 3.68
N LYS A 621 40.71 26.93 3.52
CA LYS A 621 39.68 26.59 4.50
C LYS A 621 39.06 25.22 4.20
N ASP A 622 38.64 24.52 5.25
CA ASP A 622 37.89 23.26 5.17
C ASP A 622 36.47 23.45 5.74
N GLY A 623 35.45 22.92 5.05
CA GLY A 623 34.05 23.04 5.45
C GLY A 623 33.06 23.29 4.31
N LEU A 624 31.91 23.88 4.67
CA LEU A 624 30.85 24.25 3.74
C LEU A 624 30.95 25.73 3.41
N TYR A 625 31.02 26.04 2.11
CA TYR A 625 30.89 27.39 1.60
C TYR A 625 29.70 27.41 0.65
N ALA A 626 28.90 28.47 0.70
CA ALA A 626 27.86 28.61 -0.30
C ALA A 626 27.59 30.06 -0.67
N GLY A 627 27.23 30.25 -1.94
CA GLY A 627 26.50 31.43 -2.37
C GLY A 627 25.04 31.27 -1.99
N VAL A 628 24.38 32.35 -1.59
CA VAL A 628 22.94 32.37 -1.30
C VAL A 628 22.28 33.46 -2.14
N LEU A 629 21.35 33.05 -2.98
CA LEU A 629 20.63 33.93 -3.91
C LEU A 629 19.12 33.70 -3.87
N ASN A 630 18.41 34.61 -4.53
CA ASN A 630 17.00 34.44 -4.91
C ASN A 630 16.83 34.75 -6.41
N ASN A 631 15.67 34.41 -6.97
CA ASN A 631 15.39 34.58 -8.40
C ASN A 631 15.36 36.06 -8.86
N ASN A 632 15.25 37.00 -7.92
CA ASN A 632 15.17 38.44 -8.20
C ASN A 632 16.53 39.14 -8.10
N ASP A 633 17.63 38.41 -7.88
CA ASP A 633 18.98 38.94 -7.64
C ASP A 633 19.03 40.03 -6.55
N SER A 634 18.14 39.93 -5.57
CA SER A 634 18.09 40.85 -4.45
C SER A 634 18.90 40.29 -3.28
N PRO A 635 19.54 41.14 -2.46
CA PRO A 635 20.34 40.67 -1.34
C PRO A 635 19.55 39.75 -0.42
N VAL A 636 20.02 38.52 -0.25
CA VAL A 636 19.43 37.57 0.70
C VAL A 636 20.04 37.86 2.07
N LEU A 637 19.20 38.32 3.00
CA LEU A 637 19.59 38.60 4.38
C LEU A 637 18.98 37.57 5.32
N GLY A 638 19.63 37.35 6.46
CA GLY A 638 19.17 36.44 7.49
C GLY A 638 20.23 35.42 7.87
N LYS A 639 19.79 34.24 8.24
CA LYS A 639 20.65 33.16 8.74
C LYS A 639 20.27 31.83 8.12
N MET A 640 21.22 30.92 8.08
CA MET A 640 21.01 29.54 7.64
C MET A 640 21.48 28.58 8.72
N TYR A 641 20.68 27.54 8.98
CA TYR A 641 21.06 26.38 9.77
C TYR A 641 21.21 25.23 8.80
N VAL A 642 22.43 24.73 8.61
CA VAL A 642 22.67 23.53 7.81
C VAL A 642 23.00 22.44 8.81
N GLU A 643 22.34 21.29 8.79
CA GLU A 643 22.60 20.28 9.84
C GLU A 643 22.42 18.84 9.37
N GLN A 644 23.24 17.95 9.93
CA GLN A 644 23.17 16.50 9.79
C GLN A 644 22.66 15.83 11.08
N LYS A 645 22.22 14.56 11.01
CA LYS A 645 21.97 13.74 12.21
C LYS A 645 23.20 12.89 12.59
N ASN A 646 23.53 12.85 13.88
CA ASN A 646 24.70 12.16 14.44
C ASN A 646 24.32 10.84 15.14
N ILE A 647 25.28 9.92 15.27
CA ILE A 647 25.09 8.57 15.84
C ILE A 647 26.03 8.29 17.05
N ALA A 648 26.94 9.20 17.45
CA ALA A 648 28.10 8.76 18.25
C ALA A 648 28.45 9.46 19.58
N ASN A 649 28.05 10.70 19.94
CA ASN A 649 28.21 11.25 21.31
C ASN A 649 27.58 12.66 21.50
N PRO A 650 27.12 13.07 22.70
CA PRO A 650 25.95 13.96 22.89
C PRO A 650 26.22 15.43 23.27
N ILE A 651 27.39 16.04 22.99
CA ILE A 651 27.68 17.37 23.58
C ILE A 651 27.32 18.57 22.66
N ALA A 652 27.07 18.39 21.36
CA ALA A 652 26.74 19.50 20.44
C ALA A 652 25.76 19.08 19.32
N GLY A 653 24.48 18.99 19.64
CA GLY A 653 23.46 18.45 18.72
C GLY A 653 22.95 19.44 17.67
N GLU A 654 22.64 20.67 18.08
CA GLU A 654 22.10 21.71 17.20
C GLU A 654 23.18 22.69 16.78
N GLU A 655 23.16 23.05 15.50
CA GLU A 655 24.18 23.92 14.96
C GLU A 655 23.88 25.39 15.17
N THR A 656 24.95 26.17 15.31
CA THR A 656 24.84 27.62 15.39
C THR A 656 24.41 28.17 14.03
N ALA A 657 23.48 29.12 14.06
CA ALA A 657 23.04 29.81 12.86
C ALA A 657 24.23 30.48 12.14
N ILE A 658 24.39 30.20 10.86
CA ILE A 658 25.39 30.83 10.01
C ILE A 658 24.77 32.11 9.43
N THR A 659 25.38 33.26 9.68
CA THR A 659 24.87 34.53 9.14
C THR A 659 25.19 34.61 7.66
N ILE A 660 24.19 34.96 6.85
CA ILE A 660 24.40 35.22 5.42
C ILE A 660 25.03 36.62 5.32
N ASN A 661 26.27 36.68 4.86
CA ASN A 661 27.02 37.92 4.73
C ASN A 661 27.54 38.07 3.29
N ASN A 662 27.25 39.20 2.67
CA ASN A 662 27.61 39.52 1.29
C ASN A 662 27.17 38.43 0.27
N GLY A 663 25.98 37.84 0.50
CA GLY A 663 25.45 36.74 -0.32
C GLY A 663 26.16 35.40 -0.11
N THR A 664 26.94 35.24 0.96
CA THR A 664 27.72 34.03 1.22
C THR A 664 27.49 33.46 2.62
N LEU A 665 27.72 32.16 2.76
CA LEU A 665 27.85 31.48 4.04
C LEU A 665 29.16 30.70 4.08
N ILE A 666 29.82 30.76 5.24
CA ILE A 666 31.08 30.07 5.52
C ILE A 666 30.91 29.37 6.85
N ALA A 667 31.02 28.04 6.85
CA ALA A 667 30.94 27.24 8.06
C ALA A 667 32.11 26.23 8.14
N PRO A 668 32.71 26.05 9.33
CA PRO A 668 33.73 25.02 9.52
C PRO A 668 33.15 23.62 9.30
N ARG A 669 34.00 22.66 8.93
CA ARG A 669 33.62 21.26 8.78
C ARG A 669 33.13 20.67 10.10
N ILE A 670 31.83 20.39 10.18
CA ILE A 670 31.20 19.75 11.34
C ILE A 670 30.36 18.51 10.97
N TRP A 671 30.28 18.18 9.67
CA TRP A 671 29.55 17.05 9.12
C TRP A 671 30.45 16.05 8.38
N THR A 672 30.11 14.75 8.39
CA THR A 672 30.81 13.72 7.60
C THR A 672 29.88 12.70 6.97
N SER A 673 30.20 12.29 5.73
CA SER A 673 29.50 11.26 4.95
C SER A 673 30.08 9.86 5.17
N VAL A 674 31.19 9.73 5.91
CA VAL A 674 31.87 8.48 6.26
C VAL A 674 32.03 8.42 7.78
N ALA A 675 32.02 7.22 8.36
CA ALA A 675 32.28 7.03 9.79
C ALA A 675 33.68 7.57 10.16
N GLU A 676 33.71 8.73 10.81
CA GLU A 676 34.97 9.39 11.15
C GLU A 676 35.58 8.80 12.43
N THR A 677 36.87 8.46 12.35
CA THR A 677 37.62 7.90 13.48
C THR A 677 37.99 8.95 14.52
N GLN A 678 37.93 10.25 14.17
CA GLN A 678 38.21 11.36 15.09
C GLN A 678 36.91 11.87 15.77
N SER A 679 36.96 12.08 17.09
CA SER A 679 35.77 12.43 17.90
C SER A 679 35.26 13.86 17.72
N GLN A 680 36.12 14.80 17.32
CA GLN A 680 35.83 16.24 17.26
C GLN A 680 34.95 16.69 16.08
N PHE A 681 34.74 15.82 15.10
CA PHE A 681 33.99 16.12 13.87
C PHE A 681 32.67 15.30 13.77
N LYS A 682 32.26 14.70 14.89
CA LYS A 682 31.01 13.96 15.05
C LYS A 682 29.91 14.90 15.55
N ALA A 683 29.54 15.96 14.83
CA ALA A 683 28.44 16.85 15.24
C ALA A 683 27.10 16.44 14.62
N GLY A 684 25.98 16.86 15.24
CA GLY A 684 24.62 16.66 14.73
C GLY A 684 23.61 16.17 15.78
N ARG A 685 22.32 16.30 15.45
CA ARG A 685 21.18 16.08 16.36
C ARG A 685 20.99 14.61 16.73
N THR A 686 20.42 14.31 17.89
CA THR A 686 20.25 12.94 18.43
C THR A 686 18.81 12.41 18.32
N ASP A 687 17.86 13.28 17.98
CA ASP A 687 16.45 13.18 18.35
C ASP A 687 15.48 13.10 17.14
N THR A 688 15.94 13.33 15.91
CA THR A 688 15.08 13.22 14.72
C THR A 688 15.06 11.80 14.15
N ARG A 689 13.93 11.34 13.62
CA ARG A 689 13.69 9.93 13.20
C ARG A 689 14.46 9.48 11.92
N TYR A 690 15.56 10.14 11.50
CA TYR A 690 16.34 9.77 10.30
C TYR A 690 17.84 10.14 10.33
N SER A 691 18.75 9.15 10.44
CA SER A 691 20.22 9.27 10.70
C SER A 691 21.09 8.60 9.66
N LYS A 692 21.22 9.20 8.47
CA LYS A 692 22.23 8.74 7.51
C LYS A 692 23.31 9.83 7.33
N PRO A 693 24.58 9.52 7.59
CA PRO A 693 25.71 10.39 7.25
C PRO A 693 25.59 10.91 5.82
N GLY A 694 25.92 12.19 5.60
CA GLY A 694 25.82 12.83 4.29
C GLY A 694 24.43 13.38 3.92
N LYS A 695 23.39 13.21 4.74
CA LYS A 695 22.08 13.86 4.50
C LYS A 695 21.92 15.07 5.40
N VAL A 696 21.74 16.23 4.78
CA VAL A 696 21.52 17.48 5.49
C VAL A 696 20.22 18.15 5.08
N HIS A 697 19.73 19.00 5.96
CA HIS A 697 18.75 20.00 5.60
C HIS A 697 19.27 21.39 5.95
N ALA A 698 18.85 22.37 5.18
CA ALA A 698 19.19 23.77 5.31
C ALA A 698 17.91 24.54 5.65
N ILE A 699 17.86 25.18 6.82
CA ILE A 699 16.77 26.03 7.24
C ILE A 699 17.19 27.47 7.06
N TYR A 700 16.53 28.16 6.14
CA TYR A 700 16.70 29.59 5.93
C TYR A 700 15.70 30.36 6.80
N VAL A 701 16.24 31.27 7.62
CA VAL A 701 15.49 32.19 8.46
C VAL A 701 15.73 33.61 7.95
N ASN A 702 14.66 34.21 7.41
CA ASN A 702 14.70 35.60 6.95
C ASN A 702 14.95 36.55 8.12
N SER A 703 15.65 37.66 7.87
CA SER A 703 15.79 38.74 8.85
C SER A 703 14.45 39.40 9.23
N ASP A 704 13.47 39.37 8.33
CA ASP A 704 12.08 39.75 8.59
C ASP A 704 11.25 38.50 8.98
N CYS A 705 10.99 38.36 10.27
CA CYS A 705 10.21 37.23 10.81
C CYS A 705 8.72 37.21 10.40
N SER A 706 8.22 38.22 9.66
CA SER A 706 6.89 38.15 9.06
C SER A 706 6.86 37.24 7.82
N LYS A 707 8.02 36.93 7.23
CA LYS A 707 8.16 35.99 6.12
C LYS A 707 8.27 34.56 6.64
N PRO A 708 7.71 33.57 5.92
CA PRO A 708 7.86 32.18 6.29
C PRO A 708 9.35 31.79 6.27
N GLN A 709 9.73 30.98 7.25
CA GLN A 709 11.00 30.28 7.22
C GLN A 709 10.94 29.20 6.16
N LYS A 710 12.09 28.81 5.62
CA LYS A 710 12.12 27.84 4.53
C LYS A 710 13.10 26.72 4.83
N ILE A 711 12.84 25.53 4.31
CA ILE A 711 13.68 24.34 4.45
C ILE A 711 14.01 23.74 3.09
N GLY A 712 15.27 23.37 2.88
CA GLY A 712 15.75 22.64 1.72
C GLY A 712 16.55 21.42 2.16
N PHE A 713 16.58 20.37 1.34
CA PHE A 713 17.30 19.12 1.62
C PHE A 713 18.45 18.95 0.63
N ARG A 714 19.59 18.43 1.11
CA ARG A 714 20.77 18.16 0.27
C ARG A 714 21.47 16.87 0.70
N ASN A 715 21.96 16.13 -0.28
CA ASN A 715 22.87 15.02 -0.09
C ASN A 715 24.30 15.49 -0.36
N ILE A 716 25.18 15.22 0.59
CA ILE A 716 26.54 15.71 0.72
C ILE A 716 27.52 14.53 0.72
N THR A 717 28.62 14.70 -0.02
CA THR A 717 29.69 13.72 -0.18
C THR A 717 31.03 14.39 0.04
N TYR A 718 31.85 13.89 0.96
CA TYR A 718 33.21 14.38 1.18
C TYR A 718 34.22 13.42 0.57
N GLY A 719 35.23 13.95 -0.14
CA GLY A 719 36.35 13.16 -0.63
C GLY A 719 37.15 12.55 0.51
N SER A 720 37.56 11.29 0.34
CA SER A 720 38.14 10.41 1.36
C SER A 720 39.55 10.77 1.87
N THR A 721 40.07 11.98 1.64
CA THR A 721 41.37 12.43 2.17
C THR A 721 41.31 13.86 2.76
N ILE A 722 41.07 13.98 4.08
CA ILE A 722 41.46 15.07 5.03
C ILE A 722 41.39 16.56 4.59
N SER A 723 40.75 16.90 3.48
CA SER A 723 40.58 18.27 2.96
C SER A 723 39.31 18.31 2.12
N GLY A 724 38.16 18.24 2.79
CA GLY A 724 36.84 18.20 2.17
C GLY A 724 36.20 19.58 2.17
N VAL A 725 36.34 20.30 1.07
CA VAL A 725 35.58 21.52 0.77
C VAL A 725 34.33 21.12 0.02
N GLN A 726 33.17 21.70 0.37
CA GLN A 726 31.97 21.58 -0.46
C GLN A 726 31.37 22.96 -0.73
N MET A 727 31.09 23.20 -2.01
CA MET A 727 30.52 24.44 -2.50
C MET A 727 29.06 24.25 -2.92
N PHE A 728 28.18 25.13 -2.45
CA PHE A 728 26.78 25.18 -2.87
C PHE A 728 26.36 26.54 -3.39
N LEU A 729 25.36 26.58 -4.26
CA LEU A 729 24.67 27.80 -4.60
C LEU A 729 23.21 27.66 -4.19
N PHE A 730 22.87 28.08 -2.97
CA PHE A 730 21.51 27.99 -2.47
C PHE A 730 20.62 29.08 -3.06
N ASN A 731 19.67 28.66 -3.88
CA ASN A 731 18.52 29.50 -4.21
C ASN A 731 17.43 29.30 -3.16
N VAL A 732 17.18 30.32 -2.32
CA VAL A 732 16.18 30.23 -1.24
C VAL A 732 14.74 30.13 -1.76
N ASP A 733 14.49 30.51 -3.02
CA ASP A 733 13.16 30.37 -3.63
C ASP A 733 12.84 28.91 -3.99
N ASP A 734 13.85 28.04 -4.13
CA ASP A 734 13.67 26.61 -4.33
C ASP A 734 13.39 25.84 -3.02
N PHE A 735 13.46 26.51 -1.88
CA PHE A 735 13.18 25.91 -0.57
C PHE A 735 11.68 25.96 -0.27
N GLU A 736 11.21 24.95 0.47
CA GLU A 736 9.80 24.82 0.86
C GLU A 736 9.51 25.63 2.12
N ASP A 737 8.33 26.25 2.20
CA ASP A 737 7.94 27.03 3.38
C ASP A 737 7.67 26.11 4.58
N ILE A 738 8.18 26.49 5.75
CA ILE A 738 7.79 25.89 7.03
C ILE A 738 6.46 26.51 7.45
N LEU A 739 5.40 25.71 7.41
CA LEU A 739 4.04 26.11 7.72
C LEU A 739 3.60 25.50 9.04
N TYR A 740 2.99 26.32 9.90
CA TYR A 740 2.33 25.88 11.12
C TYR A 740 0.82 25.97 10.92
N THR A 741 0.13 24.86 11.13
CA THR A 741 -1.33 24.74 11.01
C THR A 741 -1.92 24.47 12.39
N GLU A 742 -2.61 25.47 12.93
CA GLU A 742 -3.34 25.35 14.19
C GLU A 742 -4.74 24.76 14.01
N SER A 743 -5.17 23.96 14.97
CA SER A 743 -6.57 23.61 15.18
C SER A 743 -6.99 24.09 16.57
N MET A 744 -7.89 25.07 16.60
CA MET A 744 -8.40 25.66 17.84
C MET A 744 -9.92 25.77 17.78
N PRO A 745 -10.66 25.18 18.74
CA PRO A 745 -12.12 25.24 18.78
C PRO A 745 -12.60 26.69 18.95
N ALA A 746 -13.69 27.04 18.26
CA ALA A 746 -14.30 28.38 18.34
C ALA A 746 -15.50 28.42 19.30
N LEU A 747 -16.25 27.33 19.37
CA LEU A 747 -17.47 27.18 20.15
C LEU A 747 -17.53 25.75 20.67
N LEU A 748 -17.76 25.58 21.97
CA LEU A 748 -18.01 24.28 22.60
C LEU A 748 -19.10 24.39 23.65
N CYS A 749 -19.82 23.28 23.86
CA CYS A 749 -20.75 23.17 24.97
C CYS A 749 -20.00 22.89 26.28
N GLU A 750 -20.53 23.40 27.38
CA GLU A 750 -19.99 23.17 28.72
C GLU A 750 -19.87 21.67 29.01
N GLY A 751 -18.71 21.24 29.52
CA GLY A 751 -18.40 19.84 29.79
C GLY A 751 -17.75 19.07 28.63
N TYR A 752 -17.67 19.66 27.43
CA TYR A 752 -17.01 19.03 26.28
C TYR A 752 -15.49 19.23 26.33
N GLN A 753 -14.74 18.35 25.66
CA GLN A 753 -13.29 18.47 25.53
C GLN A 753 -12.91 19.53 24.50
N ALA A 754 -11.97 20.42 24.86
CA ALA A 754 -11.33 21.33 23.92
C ALA A 754 -9.91 20.86 23.60
N ASP A 755 -9.65 20.51 22.34
CA ASP A 755 -8.31 20.17 21.85
C ASP A 755 -7.74 21.34 21.04
N PHE A 756 -6.62 21.88 21.52
CA PHE A 756 -5.79 22.83 20.82
C PHE A 756 -4.55 22.10 20.31
N THR A 757 -4.33 22.11 19.01
CA THR A 757 -3.15 21.50 18.41
C THR A 757 -2.50 22.46 17.43
N VAL A 758 -1.19 22.30 17.24
CA VAL A 758 -0.46 22.90 16.13
C VAL A 758 0.43 21.83 15.52
N GLU A 759 0.33 21.70 14.20
CA GLU A 759 1.16 20.79 13.41
C GLU A 759 2.03 21.62 12.45
N ASN A 760 3.24 21.14 12.18
CA ASN A 760 4.07 21.70 11.11
C ASN A 760 4.13 20.71 9.94
N ASN A 761 4.41 21.19 8.73
CA ASN A 761 4.51 20.35 7.54
C ASN A 761 5.81 19.50 7.46
N PHE A 762 6.72 19.62 8.44
CA PHE A 762 7.98 18.89 8.51
C PHE A 762 8.21 18.21 9.89
N PRO A 763 7.23 17.43 10.40
CA PRO A 763 7.23 16.98 11.80
C PRO A 763 8.42 16.07 12.13
N LYS A 764 8.93 15.35 11.12
CA LYS A 764 10.13 14.52 11.23
C LYS A 764 11.41 15.30 11.60
N TYR A 765 11.47 16.58 11.22
CA TYR A 765 12.64 17.45 11.39
C TYR A 765 12.46 18.46 12.52
N LEU A 766 11.24 18.98 12.69
CA LEU A 766 10.98 20.14 13.56
C LEU A 766 10.36 19.77 14.92
N ASP A 767 9.64 18.65 15.06
CA ASP A 767 8.90 18.36 16.31
C ASP A 767 9.79 18.19 17.54
N THR A 768 11.04 17.80 17.34
CA THR A 768 12.02 17.59 18.41
C THR A 768 13.07 18.70 18.45
N ASP A 769 13.03 19.68 17.53
CA ASP A 769 14.00 20.79 17.47
C ASP A 769 13.80 21.74 18.64
N SER A 770 14.82 21.93 19.48
CA SER A 770 14.71 22.78 20.66
C SER A 770 14.61 24.26 20.32
N ARG A 771 14.94 24.64 19.07
CA ARG A 771 14.74 25.99 18.53
C ARG A 771 13.31 26.23 18.05
N VAL A 772 12.45 25.19 18.04
CA VAL A 772 11.01 25.29 17.81
C VAL A 772 10.28 25.01 19.13
N THR A 773 9.73 26.06 19.74
CA THR A 773 9.02 25.95 21.01
C THR A 773 7.61 26.54 20.94
N TYR A 774 6.71 25.99 21.75
CA TYR A 774 5.31 26.36 21.79
C TYR A 774 4.95 26.90 23.17
N LYS A 775 4.07 27.90 23.21
CA LYS A 775 3.44 28.40 24.44
C LYS A 775 1.97 28.69 24.16
N TRP A 776 1.09 27.93 24.82
CA TRP A 776 -0.34 28.21 24.86
C TRP A 776 -0.63 29.10 26.06
N LYS A 777 -1.24 30.25 25.83
CA LYS A 777 -1.72 31.17 26.86
C LYS A 777 -3.25 31.16 26.89
N ASN A 778 -3.80 31.05 28.10
CA ASN A 778 -5.24 31.16 28.33
C ASN A 778 -5.71 32.64 28.26
N PRO A 779 -7.03 32.91 28.39
CA PRO A 779 -7.58 34.27 28.32
C PRO A 779 -7.03 35.25 29.37
N LEU A 780 -6.46 34.75 30.47
CA LEU A 780 -5.79 35.55 31.51
C LEU A 780 -4.31 35.85 31.18
N GLY A 781 -3.82 35.39 30.03
CA GLY A 781 -2.42 35.54 29.61
C GLY A 781 -1.45 34.55 30.28
N THR A 782 -1.96 33.58 31.05
CA THR A 782 -1.14 32.57 31.74
C THR A 782 -0.77 31.44 30.80
N VAL A 783 0.49 31.01 30.81
CA VAL A 783 0.94 29.85 30.02
C VAL A 783 0.36 28.57 30.61
N VAL A 784 -0.46 27.86 29.84
CA VAL A 784 -1.15 26.62 30.25
C VAL A 784 -0.55 25.36 29.64
N SER A 785 0.24 25.49 28.56
CA SER A 785 1.00 24.37 27.98
C SER A 785 2.21 24.91 27.21
N THR A 786 3.30 24.14 27.21
CA THR A 786 4.48 24.35 26.35
C THR A 786 4.66 23.27 25.29
N SER A 787 3.67 22.38 25.15
CA SER A 787 3.63 21.36 24.12
C SER A 787 2.95 21.90 22.85
N ASN A 788 3.16 21.24 21.72
CA ASN A 788 2.39 21.47 20.49
C ASN A 788 0.90 21.10 20.62
N LYS A 789 0.51 20.50 21.75
CA LYS A 789 -0.88 20.20 22.11
C LYS A 789 -1.24 20.77 23.49
N TYR A 790 -2.49 21.19 23.62
CA TYR A 790 -3.12 21.53 24.90
C TYR A 790 -4.57 21.03 24.88
N THR A 791 -4.98 20.34 25.93
CA THR A 791 -6.35 19.78 26.03
C THR A 791 -6.98 20.23 27.34
N ILE A 792 -8.21 20.73 27.24
CA ILE A 792 -9.10 20.96 28.39
C ILE A 792 -10.10 19.79 28.38
N PRO A 793 -10.05 18.85 29.34
CA PRO A 793 -10.90 17.66 29.31
C PRO A 793 -12.40 17.97 29.34
N ALA A 794 -12.81 19.02 30.04
CA ALA A 794 -14.18 19.49 30.16
C ALA A 794 -14.19 21.01 30.34
N VAL A 795 -14.69 21.76 29.36
CA VAL A 795 -14.71 23.23 29.40
C VAL A 795 -15.81 23.78 30.29
N THR A 796 -15.54 24.89 30.95
CA THR A 796 -16.49 25.66 31.79
C THR A 796 -16.62 27.09 31.27
N PRO A 797 -17.62 27.88 31.70
CA PRO A 797 -17.72 29.29 31.33
C PRO A 797 -16.49 30.14 31.68
N HIS A 798 -15.67 29.71 32.66
CA HIS A 798 -14.42 30.39 33.03
C HIS A 798 -13.29 30.17 32.01
N ASP A 799 -13.39 29.12 31.19
CA ASP A 799 -12.43 28.84 30.11
C ASP A 799 -12.72 29.64 28.84
N ALA A 800 -13.85 30.35 28.77
CA ALA A 800 -14.18 31.18 27.62
C ALA A 800 -13.25 32.40 27.50
N GLY A 801 -12.87 32.74 26.27
CA GLY A 801 -12.08 33.94 25.95
C GLY A 801 -10.99 33.70 24.90
N LEU A 802 -10.09 34.67 24.78
CA LEU A 802 -9.05 34.69 23.75
C LEU A 802 -7.83 33.85 24.17
N TYR A 803 -7.67 32.68 23.56
CA TYR A 803 -6.44 31.89 23.65
C TYR A 803 -5.40 32.42 22.68
N THR A 804 -4.14 32.42 23.12
CA THR A 804 -3.00 32.85 22.30
C THR A 804 -1.99 31.70 22.20
N LEU A 805 -1.62 31.32 20.98
CA LEU A 805 -0.50 30.45 20.69
C LEU A 805 0.70 31.31 20.29
N GLU A 806 1.81 31.16 21.00
CA GLU A 806 3.11 31.68 20.64
C GLU A 806 4.01 30.52 20.19
N ILE A 807 4.46 30.56 18.95
CA ILE A 807 5.44 29.64 18.39
C ILE A 807 6.74 30.42 18.23
N SER A 808 7.79 30.03 18.96
CA SER A 808 9.14 30.52 18.71
C SER A 808 9.83 29.52 17.81
N SER A 809 9.93 29.84 16.52
CA SER A 809 10.58 29.00 15.50
C SER A 809 11.90 29.66 15.11
N PHE A 810 13.04 29.04 15.41
CA PHE A 810 14.39 29.55 15.10
C PHE A 810 14.62 31.03 15.45
N GLY A 811 14.08 31.48 16.59
CA GLY A 811 14.17 32.85 17.07
C GLY A 811 13.14 33.84 16.49
N CYS A 812 12.30 33.42 15.55
CA CYS A 812 11.14 34.19 15.09
C CYS A 812 9.89 33.82 15.90
N LEU A 813 9.23 34.83 16.44
CA LEU A 813 7.98 34.67 17.18
C LEU A 813 6.78 34.77 16.24
N ILE A 814 5.99 33.71 16.17
CA ILE A 814 4.72 33.64 15.46
C ILE A 814 3.60 33.60 16.49
N THR A 815 2.68 34.56 16.41
CA THR A 815 1.52 34.62 17.31
C THR A 815 0.23 34.30 16.55
N ARG A 816 -0.61 33.45 17.15
CA ARG A 816 -1.98 33.13 16.69
C ARG A 816 -2.94 33.32 17.84
N THR A 817 -4.16 33.73 17.52
CA THR A 817 -5.20 33.89 18.54
C THR A 817 -6.51 33.27 18.09
N LYS A 818 -7.25 32.70 19.04
CA LYS A 818 -8.59 32.17 18.81
C LYS A 818 -9.46 32.44 20.03
N ASN A 819 -10.65 32.95 19.79
CA ASN A 819 -11.65 33.12 20.85
C ASN A 819 -12.45 31.82 21.02
N LEU A 820 -12.38 31.21 22.20
CA LEU A 820 -13.22 30.09 22.59
C LEU A 820 -14.49 30.64 23.27
N VAL A 821 -15.64 30.30 22.72
CA VAL A 821 -16.94 30.54 23.36
C VAL A 821 -17.38 29.22 24.01
N VAL A 822 -17.67 29.25 25.31
CA VAL A 822 -18.28 28.14 26.02
C VAL A 822 -19.74 28.46 26.25
N THR A 823 -20.63 27.71 25.61
CA THR A 823 -22.08 27.87 25.78
C THR A 823 -22.57 26.82 26.79
N PRO A 824 -23.44 27.18 27.74
CA PRO A 824 -24.06 26.19 28.61
C PRO A 824 -24.69 25.07 27.79
N SER A 825 -24.42 23.82 28.20
CA SER A 825 -25.03 22.65 27.54
C SER A 825 -26.54 22.69 27.65
N VAL A 826 -27.21 22.21 26.60
CA VAL A 826 -28.67 22.17 26.56
C VAL A 826 -29.14 21.14 27.60
N VAL A 827 -29.89 21.61 28.60
CA VAL A 827 -30.43 20.71 29.62
C VAL A 827 -31.69 20.03 29.06
N LEU A 828 -31.60 18.73 28.82
CA LEU A 828 -32.76 17.88 28.54
C LEU A 828 -33.04 17.00 29.77
N ASP A 829 -34.10 17.33 30.51
CA ASP A 829 -34.57 16.54 31.65
C ASP A 829 -36.09 16.30 31.52
N PRO A 830 -36.48 15.34 30.66
CA PRO A 830 -37.88 14.98 30.51
C PRO A 830 -38.38 14.35 31.80
N ASN A 831 -39.59 14.70 32.21
CA ASN A 831 -40.32 14.06 33.28
C ASN A 831 -41.67 13.58 32.75
N VAL A 832 -42.06 12.35 33.06
CA VAL A 832 -43.36 11.82 32.63
C VAL A 832 -44.36 12.09 33.73
N ASP A 833 -45.30 12.99 33.46
CA ASP A 833 -46.38 13.44 34.35
C ASP A 833 -47.71 12.85 33.88
N THR A 834 -47.67 11.55 33.60
CA THR A 834 -48.84 10.77 33.21
C THR A 834 -49.35 10.07 34.46
N PRO A 835 -50.65 10.18 34.81
CA PRO A 835 -51.25 9.36 35.85
C PRO A 835 -50.91 7.88 35.63
N ILE A 836 -50.58 7.16 36.70
CA ILE A 836 -50.19 5.74 36.59
C ILE A 836 -51.40 4.81 36.39
N SER A 837 -52.61 5.27 36.67
CA SER A 837 -53.83 4.47 36.68
C SER A 837 -54.96 5.17 35.92
N PHE A 838 -55.54 4.47 34.96
CA PHE A 838 -56.67 4.92 34.15
C PHE A 838 -57.79 3.88 34.14
N CYS A 839 -59.01 4.33 33.87
CA CYS A 839 -60.16 3.46 33.77
C CYS A 839 -60.33 2.96 32.33
N ALA A 840 -60.79 1.72 32.17
CA ALA A 840 -61.18 1.20 30.86
C ALA A 840 -62.19 2.14 30.19
N ASN A 841 -62.08 2.33 28.87
CA ASN A 841 -62.83 3.29 28.05
C ASN A 841 -62.53 4.79 28.28
N SER A 842 -61.68 5.15 29.26
CA SER A 842 -61.16 6.52 29.36
C SER A 842 -60.08 6.78 28.31
N THR A 843 -59.65 8.03 28.16
CA THR A 843 -58.52 8.40 27.30
C THR A 843 -57.24 8.46 28.13
N ILE A 844 -56.22 7.66 27.79
CA ILE A 844 -54.87 7.82 28.36
C ILE A 844 -54.22 9.01 27.66
N ASN A 845 -53.89 10.06 28.40
CA ASN A 845 -53.11 11.18 27.89
C ASN A 845 -51.67 11.02 28.38
N LEU A 846 -50.81 10.47 27.54
CA LEU A 846 -49.39 10.40 27.84
C LEU A 846 -48.85 11.83 27.80
N LYS A 847 -48.24 12.26 28.90
CA LYS A 847 -47.74 13.62 29.07
C LYS A 847 -46.29 13.58 29.51
N VAL A 848 -45.44 14.22 28.71
CA VAL A 848 -44.05 14.49 29.06
C VAL A 848 -43.86 16.00 29.25
N ASN A 849 -43.40 16.37 30.44
CA ASN A 849 -43.06 17.72 30.85
C ASN A 849 -41.60 17.76 31.34
N GLY A 850 -41.24 18.76 32.15
CA GLY A 850 -39.87 18.99 32.62
C GLY A 850 -39.13 19.99 31.75
N THR A 851 -37.81 19.94 31.75
CA THR A 851 -36.96 20.83 30.95
C THR A 851 -36.85 20.27 29.54
N LEU A 852 -37.72 20.74 28.65
CA LEU A 852 -37.83 20.33 27.25
C LEU A 852 -37.53 21.53 26.33
N PRO A 853 -36.28 21.71 25.90
CA PRO A 853 -35.87 22.84 25.06
C PRO A 853 -36.59 22.85 23.70
N THR A 854 -36.76 24.04 23.12
CA THR A 854 -37.37 24.23 21.79
C THR A 854 -36.62 23.41 20.74
N GLY A 855 -37.35 22.64 19.93
CA GLY A 855 -36.76 21.72 18.93
C GLY A 855 -36.55 20.29 19.42
N THR A 856 -36.94 19.96 20.66
CA THR A 856 -36.99 18.57 21.13
C THR A 856 -37.97 17.75 20.28
N THR A 857 -37.52 16.59 19.82
CA THR A 857 -38.32 15.59 19.11
C THR A 857 -38.66 14.43 20.06
N TYR A 858 -39.79 13.77 19.81
CA TYR A 858 -40.34 12.75 20.70
C TYR A 858 -40.58 11.45 19.93
N SER A 859 -40.32 10.33 20.58
CA SER A 859 -40.68 9.01 20.10
C SER A 859 -41.15 8.16 21.27
N TRP A 860 -42.46 7.98 21.35
CA TRP A 860 -43.11 7.06 22.29
C TRP A 860 -43.12 5.65 21.73
N THR A 861 -42.82 4.68 22.59
CA THR A 861 -43.04 3.25 22.37
C THR A 861 -43.80 2.67 23.55
N GLY A 862 -44.63 1.64 23.32
CA GLY A 862 -45.43 1.05 24.38
C GLY A 862 -46.01 -0.33 24.03
N PRO A 863 -46.91 -0.84 24.88
CA PRO A 863 -47.57 -2.13 24.70
C PRO A 863 -48.32 -2.24 23.36
N ASN A 864 -48.56 -3.47 22.91
CA ASN A 864 -49.29 -3.76 21.66
C ASN A 864 -48.70 -3.07 20.40
N GLY A 865 -47.38 -2.87 20.36
CA GLY A 865 -46.70 -2.24 19.21
C GLY A 865 -46.98 -0.74 19.08
N TYR A 866 -47.45 -0.08 20.14
CA TYR A 866 -47.74 1.35 20.12
C TYR A 866 -46.49 2.19 19.80
N SER A 867 -46.61 3.11 18.84
CA SER A 867 -45.57 4.10 18.51
C SER A 867 -46.19 5.46 18.18
N ASN A 868 -45.63 6.56 18.68
CA ASN A 868 -46.11 7.91 18.37
C ASN A 868 -44.99 8.95 18.46
N ALA A 869 -44.97 9.95 17.56
CA ALA A 869 -43.93 10.98 17.52
C ALA A 869 -44.34 12.35 18.11
N THR A 870 -45.59 12.48 18.58
CA THR A 870 -46.07 13.72 19.21
C THR A 870 -45.62 13.80 20.67
N GLN A 871 -45.46 15.02 21.21
CA GLN A 871 -45.03 15.23 22.60
C GLN A 871 -46.00 14.59 23.59
N ASN A 872 -47.30 14.95 23.48
CA ASN A 872 -48.35 14.51 24.40
C ASN A 872 -49.44 13.76 23.62
N PRO A 873 -49.21 12.50 23.23
CA PRO A 873 -50.19 11.73 22.50
C PRO A 873 -51.34 11.26 23.41
N SER A 874 -52.53 11.11 22.83
CA SER A 874 -53.69 10.54 23.49
C SER A 874 -54.05 9.17 22.89
N ILE A 875 -54.39 8.22 23.77
CA ILE A 875 -54.89 6.90 23.42
C ILE A 875 -56.35 6.84 23.88
N PRO A 876 -57.33 7.11 22.98
CA PRO A 876 -58.75 7.04 23.33
C PRO A 876 -59.20 5.59 23.53
N ASN A 877 -60.26 5.40 24.31
CA ASN A 877 -60.88 4.09 24.58
C ASN A 877 -59.89 3.06 25.15
N ALA A 878 -59.21 3.39 26.26
CA ALA A 878 -58.21 2.54 26.89
C ALA A 878 -58.75 1.13 27.23
N GLN A 879 -58.04 0.09 26.80
CA GLN A 879 -58.33 -1.32 27.08
C GLN A 879 -57.20 -1.96 27.90
N ALA A 880 -57.45 -3.14 28.48
CA ALA A 880 -56.44 -3.86 29.25
C ALA A 880 -55.14 -4.16 28.46
N ILE A 881 -55.24 -4.32 27.13
CA ILE A 881 -54.07 -4.50 26.24
C ILE A 881 -53.20 -3.25 26.11
N ASN A 882 -53.70 -2.08 26.51
CA ASN A 882 -52.93 -0.84 26.56
C ASN A 882 -52.17 -0.68 27.87
N ALA A 883 -52.34 -1.58 28.85
CA ALA A 883 -51.57 -1.56 30.10
C ALA A 883 -50.13 -2.04 29.87
N GLY A 884 -49.19 -1.42 30.56
CA GLY A 884 -47.76 -1.74 30.51
C GLY A 884 -46.85 -0.51 30.41
N ILE A 885 -45.58 -0.74 30.09
CA ILE A 885 -44.55 0.31 30.09
C ILE A 885 -44.63 1.13 28.80
N TYR A 886 -44.85 2.43 28.95
CA TYR A 886 -44.64 3.40 27.87
C TYR A 886 -43.29 4.09 28.08
N GLU A 887 -42.43 4.06 27.07
CA GLU A 887 -41.15 4.75 27.03
C GLU A 887 -41.21 5.91 26.04
N VAL A 888 -40.91 7.12 26.51
CA VAL A 888 -40.62 8.26 25.64
C VAL A 888 -39.12 8.41 25.48
N THR A 889 -38.66 8.45 24.23
CA THR A 889 -37.33 8.92 23.86
C THR A 889 -37.46 10.37 23.43
N CYS A 890 -36.86 11.28 24.21
CA CYS A 890 -36.73 12.68 23.86
C CYS A 890 -35.34 12.91 23.28
N THR A 891 -35.28 13.58 22.13
CA THR A 891 -34.01 13.91 21.45
C THR A 891 -33.99 15.39 21.11
N VAL A 892 -32.95 16.09 21.56
CA VAL A 892 -32.68 17.49 21.19
C VAL A 892 -31.22 17.64 20.80
N LYS A 893 -30.92 18.57 19.92
CA LYS A 893 -29.53 18.94 19.64
C LYS A 893 -28.96 19.72 20.82
N ASP A 894 -27.72 19.41 21.21
CA ASP A 894 -26.97 20.21 22.17
C ASP A 894 -26.65 21.60 21.57
N CYS A 895 -25.95 22.44 22.32
CA CYS A 895 -25.61 23.81 21.94
C CYS A 895 -24.78 23.91 20.64
N ASP A 896 -24.19 22.80 20.18
CA ASP A 896 -23.42 22.69 18.93
C ASP A 896 -24.32 22.51 17.68
N GLY A 897 -25.62 22.27 17.87
CA GLY A 897 -26.58 22.02 16.80
C GLY A 897 -26.43 20.66 16.09
N THR A 898 -25.45 19.83 16.48
CA THR A 898 -25.12 18.58 15.81
C THR A 898 -25.22 17.34 16.71
N THR A 899 -24.80 17.44 17.97
CA THR A 899 -24.80 16.32 18.92
C THR A 899 -26.19 16.09 19.48
N ASP A 900 -26.68 14.85 19.45
CA ASP A 900 -27.98 14.48 20.03
C ASP A 900 -27.86 14.21 21.53
N ILE A 901 -28.56 15.01 22.34
CA ILE A 901 -28.86 14.66 23.73
C ILE A 901 -30.12 13.80 23.70
N ILE A 902 -29.97 12.53 24.08
CA ILE A 902 -31.06 11.57 24.13
C ILE A 902 -31.34 11.20 25.58
N LYS A 903 -32.58 11.39 26.02
CA LYS A 903 -33.05 10.93 27.32
C LYS A 903 -34.28 10.08 27.16
N LYS A 904 -34.32 9.00 27.93
CA LYS A 904 -35.45 8.09 27.99
C LYS A 904 -36.12 8.20 29.34
N LYS A 905 -37.44 8.23 29.35
CA LYS A 905 -38.23 8.06 30.56
C LYS A 905 -39.33 7.06 30.30
N GLN A 906 -39.61 6.29 31.34
CA GLN A 906 -40.62 5.25 31.32
C GLN A 906 -41.70 5.59 32.33
N ILE A 907 -42.92 5.20 31.99
CA ILE A 907 -44.05 5.18 32.90
C ILE A 907 -44.75 3.85 32.78
N GLN A 908 -45.04 3.23 33.91
CA GLN A 908 -45.94 2.07 33.98
C GLN A 908 -47.37 2.61 34.00
N VAL A 909 -48.15 2.26 32.99
CA VAL A 909 -49.57 2.62 32.90
C VAL A 909 -50.41 1.39 33.18
N ASP A 910 -51.28 1.49 34.18
CA ASP A 910 -52.28 0.49 34.49
C ASP A 910 -53.64 0.94 33.93
N VAL A 911 -54.32 0.04 33.20
CA VAL A 911 -55.70 0.25 32.76
C VAL A 911 -56.59 -0.65 33.61
N ASN A 912 -57.18 -0.04 34.63
CA ASN A 912 -58.09 -0.70 35.55
C ASN A 912 -59.47 -0.82 34.91
N SER A 913 -60.07 -1.99 35.06
CA SER A 913 -61.46 -2.19 34.64
C SER A 913 -62.38 -1.27 35.44
N ILE A 914 -63.45 -0.76 34.81
CA ILE A 914 -64.50 -0.02 35.53
C ILE A 914 -65.14 -0.99 36.54
N ILE A 915 -65.11 -0.64 37.82
CA ILE A 915 -65.70 -1.45 38.89
C ILE A 915 -66.92 -0.71 39.41
N LYS A 916 -68.10 -1.32 39.23
CA LYS A 916 -69.36 -0.79 39.76
C LYS A 916 -69.73 -1.58 41.01
N PRO A 917 -70.31 -0.97 42.05
CA PRO A 917 -70.85 -1.73 43.16
C PRO A 917 -71.95 -2.63 42.62
N LYS A 918 -71.87 -3.93 42.89
CA LYS A 918 -72.96 -4.84 42.56
C LYS A 918 -74.04 -4.68 43.63
N ILE A 919 -74.97 -3.78 43.38
CA ILE A 919 -76.09 -3.53 44.30
C ILE A 919 -77.15 -4.59 44.08
N SER A 920 -77.69 -5.11 45.17
CA SER A 920 -78.85 -6.00 45.18
C SER A 920 -79.84 -5.56 46.25
N CYS A 921 -81.10 -5.91 46.06
CA CYS A 921 -82.12 -5.74 47.08
C CYS A 921 -81.77 -6.64 48.27
N GLY A 922 -81.64 -6.04 49.44
CA GLY A 922 -81.67 -6.75 50.71
C GLY A 922 -83.10 -7.10 51.11
N ILE A 923 -83.30 -7.30 52.41
CA ILE A 923 -84.60 -7.71 52.93
C ILE A 923 -85.61 -6.57 52.68
N SER A 924 -86.59 -6.84 51.81
CA SER A 924 -87.69 -5.92 51.51
C SER A 924 -88.90 -6.31 52.34
N SER A 925 -89.37 -5.42 53.21
CA SER A 925 -90.64 -5.57 53.92
C SER A 925 -91.73 -4.74 53.23
N GLN A 926 -92.96 -4.80 53.75
CA GLN A 926 -94.05 -3.96 53.26
C GLN A 926 -93.81 -2.45 53.44
N ASN A 927 -92.86 -2.05 54.31
CA ASN A 927 -92.60 -0.64 54.64
C ASN A 927 -91.12 -0.21 54.63
N SER A 928 -90.23 -1.11 54.19
CA SER A 928 -88.81 -0.84 54.12
C SER A 928 -88.16 -1.64 53.00
N VAL A 929 -87.13 -1.08 52.40
CA VAL A 929 -86.25 -1.78 51.46
C VAL A 929 -84.82 -1.54 51.91
N SER A 930 -84.14 -2.64 52.19
CA SER A 930 -82.69 -2.65 52.34
C SER A 930 -82.03 -2.73 50.98
N PHE A 931 -80.96 -1.99 50.77
CA PHE A 931 -80.06 -2.18 49.64
C PHE A 931 -78.72 -2.61 50.19
N LEU A 932 -78.14 -3.64 49.58
CA LEU A 932 -76.83 -4.14 49.95
C LEU A 932 -75.98 -4.30 48.72
N TRP A 933 -74.71 -3.95 48.85
CA TRP A 933 -73.73 -4.05 47.77
C TRP A 933 -72.45 -4.64 48.31
N ASP A 934 -71.80 -5.46 47.49
CA ASP A 934 -70.54 -6.06 47.86
C ASP A 934 -69.47 -4.99 48.11
N ALA A 935 -68.50 -5.32 48.97
CA ALA A 935 -67.31 -4.50 49.13
C ALA A 935 -66.60 -4.36 47.79
N VAL A 936 -66.64 -3.16 47.22
CA VAL A 936 -65.92 -2.80 46.02
C VAL A 936 -64.45 -2.70 46.36
N LEU A 937 -63.63 -3.52 45.71
CA LEU A 937 -62.19 -3.58 45.96
C LEU A 937 -61.54 -2.20 45.76
N GLY A 938 -60.92 -1.67 46.81
CA GLY A 938 -60.29 -0.33 46.82
C GLY A 938 -61.22 0.81 47.26
N ALA A 939 -62.51 0.55 47.48
CA ALA A 939 -63.42 1.54 48.06
C ALA A 939 -63.17 1.64 49.58
N THR A 940 -62.99 2.87 50.03
CA THR A 940 -62.81 3.24 51.43
C THR A 940 -64.09 3.82 52.05
N ASP A 941 -65.06 4.21 51.21
CA ASP A 941 -66.36 4.77 51.59
C ASP A 941 -67.38 4.58 50.45
N TYR A 942 -68.66 4.88 50.67
CA TYR A 942 -69.71 4.91 49.65
C TYR A 942 -70.58 6.15 49.83
N THR A 943 -70.91 6.81 48.72
CA THR A 943 -71.98 7.81 48.69
C THR A 943 -73.28 7.19 48.21
N VAL A 944 -74.36 7.52 48.91
CA VAL A 944 -75.71 7.05 48.61
C VAL A 944 -76.63 8.22 48.31
N SER A 945 -77.46 8.05 47.29
CA SER A 945 -78.69 8.81 47.11
C SER A 945 -79.79 7.85 46.67
N TYR A 946 -81.05 8.20 46.88
CA TYR A 946 -82.16 7.34 46.45
C TYR A 946 -83.39 8.15 46.05
N GLN A 947 -84.22 7.53 45.23
CA GLN A 947 -85.47 8.08 44.74
C GLN A 947 -86.61 7.10 45.02
N VAL A 948 -87.68 7.55 45.67
CA VAL A 948 -88.89 6.74 45.87
C VAL A 948 -89.91 7.14 44.82
N ASN A 949 -90.31 6.19 43.97
CA ASN A 949 -91.18 6.39 42.82
C ASN A 949 -90.69 7.57 41.93
N THR A 950 -91.52 8.57 41.67
CA THR A 950 -91.16 9.77 40.90
C THR A 950 -90.83 10.99 41.77
N ASN A 951 -90.63 10.82 43.08
CA ASN A 951 -90.32 11.92 43.99
C ASN A 951 -88.89 12.47 43.76
N PRO A 952 -88.54 13.66 44.26
CA PRO A 952 -87.17 14.17 44.14
C PRO A 952 -86.15 13.26 44.83
N VAL A 953 -84.97 13.10 44.20
CA VAL A 953 -83.86 12.29 44.72
C VAL A 953 -83.40 12.85 46.07
N GLN A 954 -83.32 11.98 47.07
CA GLN A 954 -82.78 12.27 48.39
C GLN A 954 -81.28 11.94 48.41
N ASN A 955 -80.45 12.97 48.62
CA ASN A 955 -79.00 12.81 48.68
C ASN A 955 -78.56 12.61 50.14
N ILE A 956 -78.01 11.44 50.44
CA ILE A 956 -77.59 11.07 51.80
C ILE A 956 -76.12 11.43 52.03
N GLY A 957 -75.30 11.36 50.97
CA GLY A 957 -73.86 11.63 51.04
C GLY A 957 -73.07 10.38 51.42
N ALA A 958 -71.85 10.58 51.93
CA ALA A 958 -70.98 9.49 52.35
C ALA A 958 -71.53 8.82 53.62
N ILE A 959 -71.65 7.49 53.60
CA ILE A 959 -72.24 6.71 54.70
C ILE A 959 -71.21 5.86 55.46
N GLY A 960 -69.93 5.94 55.10
CA GLY A 960 -68.86 5.07 55.59
C GLY A 960 -68.73 3.80 54.73
N ASN A 961 -67.72 2.97 55.03
CA ASN A 961 -67.52 1.67 54.38
C ASN A 961 -68.52 0.60 54.85
N VAL A 962 -69.80 0.96 54.87
CA VAL A 962 -70.93 0.07 55.12
C VAL A 962 -71.46 -0.43 53.78
N LEU A 963 -71.80 -1.71 53.76
CA LEU A 963 -72.21 -2.46 52.57
C LEU A 963 -73.73 -2.66 52.50
N LEU A 964 -74.45 -1.98 53.38
CA LEU A 964 -75.89 -2.06 53.52
C LEU A 964 -76.44 -0.70 53.92
N TYR A 965 -77.55 -0.32 53.31
CA TYR A 965 -78.31 0.88 53.63
C TYR A 965 -79.81 0.61 53.60
N ASP A 966 -80.48 0.91 54.72
CA ASP A 966 -81.91 0.69 54.89
C ASP A 966 -82.70 1.96 54.64
N ILE A 967 -83.68 1.89 53.73
CA ILE A 967 -84.64 2.96 53.49
C ILE A 967 -85.98 2.53 54.10
N THR A 968 -86.45 3.28 55.09
CA THR A 968 -87.63 2.95 55.92
C THR A 968 -88.72 4.01 55.77
N GLY A 969 -89.97 3.64 56.10
CA GLY A 969 -91.13 4.54 56.00
C GLY A 969 -91.86 4.50 54.65
N LEU A 970 -91.64 3.43 53.87
CA LEU A 970 -92.20 3.21 52.53
C LEU A 970 -93.60 2.54 52.61
N GLN A 971 -94.37 2.55 51.51
CA GLN A 971 -95.65 1.84 51.37
C GLN A 971 -95.48 0.54 50.56
N PRO A 972 -96.41 -0.45 50.65
CA PRO A 972 -96.31 -1.70 49.88
C PRO A 972 -96.34 -1.46 48.36
N SER A 973 -95.41 -2.09 47.62
CA SER A 973 -95.17 -1.87 46.18
C SER A 973 -94.54 -0.52 45.78
N ASP A 974 -94.03 0.29 46.72
CA ASP A 974 -93.21 1.45 46.38
C ASP A 974 -91.90 1.01 45.73
N ASN A 975 -91.59 1.57 44.56
CA ASN A 975 -90.32 1.31 43.88
C ASN A 975 -89.29 2.35 44.29
N VAL A 976 -88.16 1.89 44.82
CA VAL A 976 -87.06 2.76 45.25
C VAL A 976 -85.86 2.49 44.36
N GLU A 977 -85.36 3.52 43.67
CA GLU A 977 -84.11 3.45 42.91
C GLU A 977 -82.99 4.07 43.75
N ILE A 978 -82.02 3.26 44.16
CA ILE A 978 -80.82 3.73 44.85
C ILE A 978 -79.71 3.97 43.84
N PHE A 979 -78.90 5.00 44.10
CA PHE A 979 -77.66 5.30 43.38
C PHE A 979 -76.51 5.21 44.39
N VAL A 980 -75.60 4.26 44.19
CA VAL A 980 -74.45 4.04 45.06
C VAL A 980 -73.19 4.28 44.27
N THR A 981 -72.35 5.20 44.76
CA THR A 981 -71.03 5.48 44.17
C THR A 981 -69.96 5.18 45.20
N PRO A 982 -69.09 4.17 44.98
CA PRO A 982 -67.96 3.91 45.84
C PRO A 982 -66.95 5.07 45.78
N ILE A 983 -66.33 5.36 46.91
CA ILE A 983 -65.25 6.34 47.06
C ILE A 983 -63.99 5.57 47.44
N GLY A 984 -62.89 5.79 46.75
CA GLY A 984 -61.60 5.18 47.08
C GLY A 984 -60.43 6.14 46.92
N GLY A 985 -59.24 5.62 47.22
CA GLY A 985 -57.99 6.34 47.00
C GLY A 985 -57.69 6.57 45.50
N PRO A 986 -56.70 7.43 45.19
CA PRO A 986 -56.29 7.72 43.81
C PRO A 986 -55.99 6.45 43.00
N GLY A 987 -56.54 6.35 41.79
CA GLY A 987 -56.33 5.20 40.88
C GLY A 987 -57.41 4.11 40.93
N THR A 988 -58.48 4.30 41.70
CA THR A 988 -59.68 3.46 41.65
C THR A 988 -60.70 3.99 40.63
N CYS A 989 -61.33 3.08 39.89
CA CYS A 989 -62.19 3.39 38.75
C CYS A 989 -63.64 2.99 39.04
N PHE A 990 -64.32 3.82 39.83
CA PHE A 990 -65.68 3.57 40.29
C PHE A 990 -66.69 4.39 39.50
N GLU A 991 -67.68 3.70 38.95
CA GLU A 991 -68.88 4.34 38.41
C GLU A 991 -70.04 4.16 39.38
N VAL A 992 -70.99 5.09 39.34
CA VAL A 992 -72.27 4.94 40.01
C VAL A 992 -73.00 3.72 39.45
N GLU A 993 -73.40 2.82 40.34
CA GLU A 993 -74.41 1.83 39.99
C GLU A 993 -75.75 2.30 40.51
N LYS A 994 -76.80 2.05 39.73
CA LYS A 994 -78.17 2.28 40.17
C LYS A 994 -78.91 0.96 40.22
N HIS A 995 -79.74 0.78 41.24
CA HIS A 995 -80.53 -0.41 41.39
C HIS A 995 -81.90 -0.08 41.94
N SER A 996 -82.94 -0.58 41.28
CA SER A 996 -84.31 -0.41 41.75
C SER A 996 -84.73 -1.63 42.53
N CYS A 997 -85.25 -1.40 43.74
CA CYS A 997 -85.88 -2.41 44.56
C CYS A 997 -87.24 -1.90 45.02
N GLN A 998 -88.20 -2.81 45.06
CA GLN A 998 -89.57 -2.49 45.43
C GLN A 998 -89.84 -3.03 46.84
N THR A 999 -90.60 -2.33 47.68
CA THR A 999 -91.14 -2.92 48.91
C THR A 999 -92.00 -4.14 48.54
N SER A 1000 -91.99 -5.17 49.39
CA SER A 1000 -92.60 -6.44 49.03
C SER A 1000 -94.13 -6.35 48.88
N SER A 1001 -94.65 -6.87 47.77
CA SER A 1001 -96.07 -7.17 47.58
C SER A 1001 -96.48 -8.41 48.40
N ALA A 1002 -97.76 -8.60 48.73
CA ALA A 1002 -98.23 -9.83 49.42
C ALA A 1002 -97.82 -11.11 48.62
N PRO A 1003 -97.46 -12.25 49.27
CA PRO A 1003 -96.44 -13.18 48.74
C PRO A 1003 -96.93 -14.27 47.74
N THR A 1004 -96.03 -14.69 46.82
CA THR A 1004 -96.16 -15.83 45.86
C THR A 1004 -94.85 -16.63 45.67
N CYS A 1005 -94.94 -17.96 45.43
CA CYS A 1005 -93.85 -18.95 45.37
C CYS A 1005 -92.87 -18.74 44.20
N THR A 1006 -91.55 -18.79 44.47
CA THR A 1006 -90.49 -18.72 43.45
C THR A 1006 -89.95 -20.13 43.12
N ILE A 1007 -90.16 -20.54 41.87
CA ILE A 1007 -89.73 -21.85 41.35
C ILE A 1007 -88.21 -21.95 41.41
N PRO A 1008 -87.63 -22.95 42.10
CA PRO A 1008 -86.19 -23.17 42.12
C PRO A 1008 -85.70 -23.66 40.75
N VAL A 1009 -84.43 -23.46 40.47
CA VAL A 1009 -83.78 -23.88 39.23
C VAL A 1009 -82.97 -25.15 39.51
N ALA A 1010 -83.18 -26.19 38.71
CA ALA A 1010 -82.26 -27.32 38.61
C ALA A 1010 -81.35 -27.10 37.42
N GLN A 1011 -80.06 -27.37 37.62
CA GLN A 1011 -79.06 -27.28 36.58
C GLN A 1011 -78.09 -28.44 36.75
N ALA A 1012 -77.92 -29.24 35.70
CA ALA A 1012 -77.00 -30.36 35.60
C ALA A 1012 -76.05 -30.07 34.42
N ILE A 1013 -74.74 -30.32 34.57
CA ILE A 1013 -73.78 -30.14 33.45
C ILE A 1013 -74.27 -30.91 32.22
N ALA A 1014 -74.32 -30.31 31.05
CA ALA A 1014 -74.95 -30.92 29.87
C ALA A 1014 -74.19 -32.11 29.24
N THR A 1015 -72.92 -32.34 29.57
CA THR A 1015 -72.10 -33.47 29.08
C THR A 1015 -71.00 -33.83 30.06
N ALA A 1016 -70.98 -35.09 30.49
CA ALA A 1016 -69.87 -35.68 31.25
C ALA A 1016 -69.29 -36.83 30.43
N VAL A 1017 -67.96 -36.94 30.33
CA VAL A 1017 -67.31 -37.97 29.50
C VAL A 1017 -66.41 -38.83 30.36
N ILE A 1018 -66.57 -40.15 30.27
CA ILE A 1018 -65.66 -41.13 30.86
C ILE A 1018 -64.66 -41.51 29.76
N THR A 1019 -63.37 -41.40 30.05
CA THR A 1019 -62.26 -41.64 29.11
C THR A 1019 -61.30 -42.70 29.67
N CYS A 1020 -60.41 -43.27 28.86
CA CYS A 1020 -59.39 -44.22 29.34
C CYS A 1020 -58.54 -43.68 30.52
N SER A 1021 -58.37 -42.36 30.60
CA SER A 1021 -57.64 -41.68 31.67
C SER A 1021 -58.49 -41.35 32.90
N SER A 1022 -59.82 -41.53 32.83
CA SER A 1022 -60.75 -41.14 33.90
C SER A 1022 -62.00 -42.05 33.89
N PRO A 1023 -61.98 -43.19 34.60
CA PRO A 1023 -63.00 -44.25 34.52
C PRO A 1023 -64.31 -43.95 35.27
N SER A 1024 -64.42 -42.80 35.92
CA SER A 1024 -65.62 -42.30 36.56
C SER A 1024 -65.63 -40.77 36.51
N VAL A 1025 -66.81 -40.18 36.64
CA VAL A 1025 -66.99 -38.73 36.57
C VAL A 1025 -67.98 -38.28 37.64
N THR A 1026 -67.70 -37.13 38.25
CA THR A 1026 -68.64 -36.49 39.17
C THR A 1026 -69.58 -35.61 38.35
N LEU A 1027 -70.87 -35.91 38.38
CA LEU A 1027 -71.88 -35.02 37.81
C LEU A 1027 -71.97 -33.79 38.69
N ASN A 1028 -72.21 -32.64 38.07
CA ASN A 1028 -72.23 -31.38 38.78
C ASN A 1028 -73.61 -30.74 38.57
N GLY A 1029 -74.24 -30.52 39.71
CA GLY A 1029 -75.50 -29.83 39.87
C GLY A 1029 -75.37 -28.45 40.48
N THR A 1030 -74.16 -27.92 40.70
CA THR A 1030 -73.88 -26.71 41.51
C THR A 1030 -74.51 -25.43 40.97
N GLY A 1031 -75.01 -25.44 39.72
CA GLY A 1031 -75.82 -24.35 39.16
C GLY A 1031 -77.29 -24.36 39.61
N SER A 1032 -77.69 -25.36 40.38
CA SER A 1032 -79.01 -25.45 40.96
C SER A 1032 -79.20 -24.46 42.12
N THR A 1033 -80.43 -24.04 42.38
CA THR A 1033 -80.77 -23.21 43.54
C THR A 1033 -80.30 -23.89 44.83
N THR A 1034 -79.65 -23.15 45.74
CA THR A 1034 -79.12 -23.68 47.00
C THR A 1034 -79.55 -22.86 48.21
N GLY A 1035 -79.76 -23.47 49.38
CA GLY A 1035 -80.06 -22.76 50.63
C GLY A 1035 -80.90 -23.58 51.61
N THR A 1036 -81.13 -23.05 52.82
CA THR A 1036 -82.06 -23.64 53.79
C THR A 1036 -83.48 -23.68 53.21
N GLY A 1037 -84.10 -24.85 53.22
CA GLY A 1037 -85.40 -25.09 52.60
C GLY A 1037 -85.33 -25.49 51.11
N ILE A 1038 -84.14 -25.80 50.58
CA ILE A 1038 -83.96 -26.33 49.22
C ILE A 1038 -83.48 -27.79 49.25
N ASP A 1039 -84.19 -28.69 48.57
CA ASP A 1039 -83.88 -30.13 48.49
C ASP A 1039 -83.44 -30.55 47.07
N TYR A 1040 -82.57 -31.57 46.94
CA TYR A 1040 -82.02 -32.08 45.66
C TYR A 1040 -82.30 -33.57 45.45
N GLN A 1041 -82.54 -33.99 44.20
CA GLN A 1041 -82.70 -35.40 43.86
C GLN A 1041 -82.22 -35.73 42.44
N TRP A 1042 -81.30 -36.70 42.31
CA TRP A 1042 -80.80 -37.25 41.06
C TRP A 1042 -81.34 -38.65 40.76
N THR A 1043 -81.70 -38.90 39.51
CA THR A 1043 -82.25 -40.18 39.02
C THR A 1043 -81.69 -40.56 37.64
N THR A 1044 -81.63 -41.85 37.30
CA THR A 1044 -81.20 -42.34 35.97
C THR A 1044 -81.94 -43.63 35.61
N THR A 1045 -82.09 -43.91 34.32
CA THR A 1045 -82.75 -45.12 33.80
C THR A 1045 -81.81 -46.04 33.00
N ASP A 1046 -80.66 -45.53 32.56
CA ASP A 1046 -79.72 -46.18 31.64
C ASP A 1046 -78.24 -45.93 32.02
N GLY A 1047 -77.98 -45.45 33.24
CA GLY A 1047 -76.65 -45.27 33.84
C GLY A 1047 -76.52 -45.87 35.25
N SER A 1048 -75.44 -45.54 35.97
CA SER A 1048 -75.14 -46.02 37.33
C SER A 1048 -74.62 -44.88 38.21
N ILE A 1049 -75.31 -44.61 39.33
CA ILE A 1049 -74.90 -43.65 40.36
C ILE A 1049 -74.23 -44.39 41.52
N ILE A 1050 -72.99 -44.06 41.81
CA ILE A 1050 -72.19 -44.66 42.89
C ILE A 1050 -72.53 -44.03 44.24
N SER A 1051 -72.66 -42.70 44.31
CA SER A 1051 -72.92 -41.97 45.56
C SER A 1051 -73.41 -40.53 45.31
N GLY A 1052 -74.02 -39.89 46.32
CA GLY A 1052 -74.38 -38.47 46.29
C GLY A 1052 -75.72 -38.10 45.62
N ALA A 1053 -76.66 -39.04 45.45
CA ALA A 1053 -77.90 -38.84 44.69
C ALA A 1053 -78.84 -37.73 45.22
N THR A 1054 -78.71 -37.31 46.47
CA THR A 1054 -79.49 -36.21 47.07
C THR A 1054 -78.65 -34.96 47.35
N THR A 1055 -77.49 -34.86 46.70
CA THR A 1055 -76.59 -33.71 46.82
C THR A 1055 -76.36 -33.09 45.45
N LEU A 1056 -75.70 -31.94 45.41
CA LEU A 1056 -75.38 -31.25 44.16
C LEU A 1056 -74.36 -32.01 43.29
N ASN A 1057 -73.59 -32.97 43.82
CA ASN A 1057 -72.47 -33.57 43.10
C ASN A 1057 -72.42 -35.11 43.23
N PRO A 1058 -73.26 -35.88 42.51
CA PRO A 1058 -73.22 -37.33 42.54
C PRO A 1058 -72.10 -37.90 41.64
N ILE A 1059 -71.55 -39.06 42.01
CA ILE A 1059 -70.49 -39.74 41.25
C ILE A 1059 -71.08 -40.86 40.40
N VAL A 1060 -70.69 -40.95 39.13
CA VAL A 1060 -71.21 -41.92 38.15
C VAL A 1060 -70.08 -42.57 37.34
N ASN A 1061 -70.27 -43.82 36.91
CA ASN A 1061 -69.24 -44.61 36.22
C ASN A 1061 -69.73 -45.34 34.96
N ALA A 1062 -70.94 -45.05 34.51
CA ALA A 1062 -71.48 -45.59 33.28
C ALA A 1062 -72.03 -44.46 32.42
N ALA A 1063 -71.87 -44.61 31.10
CA ALA A 1063 -72.59 -43.80 30.14
C ALA A 1063 -74.11 -43.99 30.33
N GLY A 1064 -74.88 -42.92 30.17
CA GLY A 1064 -76.33 -42.89 30.45
C GLY A 1064 -76.83 -41.48 30.75
N SER A 1065 -78.14 -41.31 30.83
CA SER A 1065 -78.80 -40.03 31.09
C SER A 1065 -79.21 -39.91 32.57
N TYR A 1066 -78.79 -38.83 33.23
CA TYR A 1066 -79.05 -38.58 34.66
C TYR A 1066 -79.82 -37.26 34.82
N LYS A 1067 -80.77 -37.22 35.74
CA LYS A 1067 -81.78 -36.16 35.87
C LYS A 1067 -81.83 -35.61 37.29
N LEU A 1068 -81.67 -34.30 37.45
CA LEU A 1068 -81.74 -33.53 38.69
C LEU A 1068 -83.07 -32.76 38.81
N ILE A 1069 -83.70 -32.83 39.98
CA ILE A 1069 -84.82 -31.96 40.39
C ILE A 1069 -84.44 -31.25 41.70
N VAL A 1070 -84.80 -29.97 41.80
CA VAL A 1070 -84.57 -29.11 42.98
C VAL A 1070 -85.91 -28.60 43.49
N THR A 1071 -86.14 -28.62 44.80
CA THR A 1071 -87.42 -28.25 45.42
C THR A 1071 -87.23 -27.12 46.42
N ASN A 1072 -88.04 -26.06 46.33
CA ASN A 1072 -88.07 -24.96 47.29
C ASN A 1072 -89.27 -25.11 48.21
N THR A 1073 -89.01 -25.38 49.48
CA THR A 1073 -90.01 -25.71 50.50
C THR A 1073 -90.64 -24.48 51.16
N ALA A 1074 -90.12 -23.27 50.93
CA ALA A 1074 -90.72 -22.04 51.43
C ALA A 1074 -91.80 -21.50 50.47
N GLY A 1075 -93.06 -21.45 50.91
CA GLY A 1075 -94.20 -20.90 50.15
C GLY A 1075 -95.10 -21.91 49.42
N GLY A 1076 -95.11 -23.18 49.84
CA GLY A 1076 -96.02 -24.20 49.28
C GLY A 1076 -95.36 -25.29 48.43
N GLY A 1077 -94.02 -25.35 48.39
CA GLY A 1077 -93.30 -26.46 47.77
C GLY A 1077 -93.32 -26.41 46.24
N CYS A 1078 -92.66 -25.42 45.63
CA CYS A 1078 -92.52 -25.34 44.18
C CYS A 1078 -91.23 -26.05 43.70
N ASN A 1079 -91.35 -26.87 42.64
CA ASN A 1079 -90.27 -27.70 42.08
C ASN A 1079 -89.70 -27.08 40.80
N SER A 1080 -88.41 -27.29 40.56
CA SER A 1080 -87.76 -26.96 39.30
C SER A 1080 -88.29 -27.83 38.15
N LEU A 1081 -88.15 -27.34 36.92
CA LEU A 1081 -88.12 -28.24 35.76
C LEU A 1081 -86.88 -29.16 35.88
N PRO A 1082 -86.95 -30.44 35.48
CA PRO A 1082 -85.81 -31.32 35.66
C PRO A 1082 -84.66 -30.99 34.71
N ALA A 1083 -83.43 -30.96 35.23
CA ALA A 1083 -82.23 -30.81 34.43
C ALA A 1083 -81.60 -32.16 34.13
N THR A 1084 -81.23 -32.42 32.87
CA THR A 1084 -80.70 -33.72 32.44
C THR A 1084 -79.26 -33.57 31.94
N VAL A 1085 -78.41 -34.53 32.31
CA VAL A 1085 -77.01 -34.68 31.86
C VAL A 1085 -76.83 -36.03 31.20
N ASN A 1086 -76.21 -36.04 30.02
CA ASN A 1086 -75.79 -37.26 29.35
C ASN A 1086 -74.31 -37.55 29.65
N VAL A 1087 -74.03 -38.73 30.19
CA VAL A 1087 -72.67 -39.26 30.37
C VAL A 1087 -72.33 -40.13 29.15
N THR A 1088 -71.17 -39.94 28.53
CA THR A 1088 -70.72 -40.71 27.34
C THR A 1088 -69.29 -41.24 27.49
N GLY A 1089 -68.98 -42.41 26.89
CA GLY A 1089 -67.64 -43.05 26.91
C GLY A 1089 -67.42 -44.11 28.03
N ALA A 1090 -66.69 -45.19 27.76
CA ALA A 1090 -66.16 -46.16 28.75
C ALA A 1090 -65.02 -46.93 28.09
N TYR A 1091 -63.76 -46.73 28.51
CA TYR A 1091 -62.58 -47.28 27.81
C TYR A 1091 -61.44 -47.66 28.78
N SER A 1092 -60.59 -48.65 28.43
CA SER A 1092 -59.40 -49.13 29.18
C SER A 1092 -58.13 -49.19 28.30
N LEU A 1093 -56.91 -49.07 28.86
CA LEU A 1093 -55.65 -49.06 28.07
C LEU A 1093 -55.24 -50.46 27.51
N PRO A 1094 -54.55 -50.53 26.34
CA PRO A 1094 -54.04 -51.79 25.75
C PRO A 1094 -52.90 -52.46 26.55
N THR A 1095 -52.59 -53.74 26.27
CA THR A 1095 -51.53 -54.51 26.97
C THR A 1095 -50.18 -54.46 26.23
N ILE A 1096 -49.03 -54.44 26.92
CA ILE A 1096 -47.69 -54.27 26.30
C ILE A 1096 -47.22 -55.52 25.51
N PRO A 1097 -46.83 -55.40 24.22
CA PRO A 1097 -46.31 -56.49 23.38
C PRO A 1097 -44.80 -56.78 23.55
N THR A 1098 -44.32 -57.94 23.06
CA THR A 1098 -42.92 -58.43 23.14
C THR A 1098 -42.30 -58.67 21.75
N LEU A 1099 -40.95 -58.61 21.61
CA LEU A 1099 -40.21 -58.71 20.33
C LEU A 1099 -39.02 -59.70 20.41
N THR A 1100 -38.91 -60.64 19.45
CA THR A 1100 -37.85 -61.69 19.40
C THR A 1100 -37.30 -61.96 17.99
N GLY A 1101 -36.11 -62.58 17.86
CA GLY A 1101 -35.48 -62.95 16.57
C GLY A 1101 -34.08 -63.60 16.75
N PRO A 1102 -33.47 -64.20 15.69
CA PRO A 1102 -32.12 -64.80 15.74
C PRO A 1102 -31.01 -63.76 15.97
N ASN A 1103 -29.80 -64.18 16.35
CA ASN A 1103 -28.70 -63.24 16.65
C ASN A 1103 -27.87 -62.83 15.42
N SER A 1104 -27.68 -63.71 14.44
CA SER A 1104 -26.99 -63.40 13.17
C SER A 1104 -27.46 -64.31 12.03
N ILE A 1105 -27.36 -63.82 10.78
CA ILE A 1105 -27.71 -64.55 9.55
C ILE A 1105 -26.73 -64.20 8.40
N CYS A 1106 -26.68 -65.03 7.34
CA CYS A 1106 -25.82 -64.80 6.17
C CYS A 1106 -26.35 -63.67 5.27
N LEU A 1107 -25.45 -62.99 4.55
CA LEU A 1107 -25.76 -61.94 3.58
C LEU A 1107 -26.72 -62.45 2.51
N GLY A 1108 -27.83 -61.74 2.33
CA GLY A 1108 -28.87 -62.12 1.37
C GLY A 1108 -29.92 -63.11 1.92
N SER A 1109 -29.78 -63.57 3.16
CA SER A 1109 -30.85 -64.29 3.87
C SER A 1109 -31.86 -63.33 4.51
N ASP A 1110 -33.08 -63.81 4.74
CA ASP A 1110 -34.16 -63.03 5.33
C ASP A 1110 -33.99 -62.91 6.86
N ALA A 1111 -34.09 -61.69 7.38
CA ALA A 1111 -34.08 -61.40 8.82
C ALA A 1111 -35.52 -61.37 9.36
N ILE A 1112 -35.90 -62.35 10.17
CA ILE A 1112 -37.28 -62.51 10.67
C ILE A 1112 -37.36 -62.14 12.15
N PHE A 1113 -38.24 -61.19 12.48
CA PHE A 1113 -38.60 -60.80 13.84
C PHE A 1113 -40.03 -61.23 14.16
N THR A 1114 -40.29 -61.61 15.40
CA THR A 1114 -41.62 -62.00 15.88
C THR A 1114 -42.10 -61.06 16.97
N ILE A 1115 -43.24 -60.41 16.76
CA ILE A 1115 -43.93 -59.53 17.72
C ILE A 1115 -45.14 -60.27 18.30
N THR A 1116 -45.27 -60.34 19.63
CA THR A 1116 -46.36 -61.06 20.31
C THR A 1116 -47.12 -60.13 21.27
N GLY A 1117 -48.45 -60.10 21.20
CA GLY A 1117 -49.31 -59.16 21.94
C GLY A 1117 -50.79 -59.53 21.91
N THR A 1118 -51.68 -58.61 22.31
CA THR A 1118 -53.14 -58.83 22.26
C THR A 1118 -53.61 -58.87 20.81
N VAL A 1119 -54.45 -59.85 20.46
CA VAL A 1119 -55.01 -59.99 19.11
C VAL A 1119 -55.82 -58.74 18.71
N GLY A 1120 -55.56 -58.21 17.52
CA GLY A 1120 -56.25 -57.02 17.00
C GLY A 1120 -55.58 -55.70 17.35
N ASP A 1121 -54.67 -55.69 18.32
CA ASP A 1121 -53.87 -54.51 18.65
C ASP A 1121 -52.90 -54.19 17.49
N ASN A 1122 -52.75 -52.91 17.21
CA ASN A 1122 -51.86 -52.37 16.20
C ASN A 1122 -50.56 -51.87 16.86
N VAL A 1123 -49.49 -52.64 16.68
CA VAL A 1123 -48.18 -52.36 17.26
C VAL A 1123 -47.31 -51.64 16.23
N SER A 1124 -46.86 -50.44 16.59
CA SER A 1124 -45.94 -49.65 15.77
C SER A 1124 -44.49 -49.97 16.13
N TYR A 1125 -43.64 -50.18 15.14
CA TYR A 1125 -42.22 -50.44 15.30
C TYR A 1125 -41.37 -49.61 14.33
N THR A 1126 -40.13 -49.34 14.73
CA THR A 1126 -39.16 -48.55 13.97
C THR A 1126 -37.80 -49.21 13.98
N GLY A 1127 -36.88 -48.76 13.12
CA GLY A 1127 -35.54 -49.32 12.99
C GLY A 1127 -35.11 -49.37 11.53
N THR A 1128 -34.46 -50.44 11.11
CA THR A 1128 -34.04 -50.64 9.71
C THR A 1128 -35.23 -50.73 8.77
N VAL A 1129 -36.33 -51.32 9.23
CA VAL A 1129 -37.67 -51.15 8.65
C VAL A 1129 -38.59 -50.59 9.72
N SER A 1130 -39.45 -49.66 9.34
CA SER A 1130 -40.44 -49.08 10.22
C SER A 1130 -41.83 -49.36 9.66
N GLY A 1131 -42.77 -49.63 10.54
CA GLY A 1131 -44.13 -49.95 10.13
C GLY A 1131 -45.01 -50.29 11.31
N THR A 1132 -46.24 -50.68 10.99
CA THR A 1132 -47.23 -51.15 11.94
C THR A 1132 -47.60 -52.57 11.59
N VAL A 1133 -47.82 -53.39 12.62
CA VAL A 1133 -48.39 -54.72 12.43
C VAL A 1133 -49.55 -54.92 13.39
N ILE A 1134 -50.65 -55.42 12.85
CA ILE A 1134 -51.79 -55.85 13.65
C ILE A 1134 -51.48 -57.27 14.12
N ILE A 1135 -51.56 -57.51 15.42
CA ILE A 1135 -51.34 -58.84 15.97
C ILE A 1135 -52.47 -59.77 15.51
N GLY A 1136 -52.11 -60.72 14.66
CA GLY A 1136 -53.03 -61.71 14.09
C GLY A 1136 -53.66 -62.63 15.15
N SER A 1137 -54.63 -63.44 14.73
CA SER A 1137 -55.46 -64.28 15.60
C SER A 1137 -54.72 -65.31 16.47
N THR A 1138 -53.44 -65.57 16.20
CA THR A 1138 -52.57 -66.46 16.97
C THR A 1138 -51.85 -65.75 18.12
N GLY A 1139 -52.07 -64.46 18.32
CA GLY A 1139 -51.42 -63.64 19.36
C GLY A 1139 -50.01 -63.16 19.00
N SER A 1140 -49.53 -63.44 17.78
CA SER A 1140 -48.24 -62.96 17.29
C SER A 1140 -48.27 -62.60 15.82
N SER A 1141 -47.28 -61.83 15.36
CA SER A 1141 -47.11 -61.47 13.96
C SER A 1141 -45.63 -61.33 13.61
N LEU A 1142 -45.29 -61.72 12.38
CA LEU A 1142 -43.92 -61.75 11.90
C LEU A 1142 -43.61 -60.49 11.09
N VAL A 1143 -42.44 -59.92 11.32
CA VAL A 1143 -41.85 -58.85 10.51
C VAL A 1143 -40.60 -59.43 9.87
N THR A 1144 -40.67 -59.67 8.56
CA THR A 1144 -39.55 -60.21 7.79
C THR A 1144 -38.91 -59.09 6.97
N VAL A 1145 -37.60 -58.94 7.10
CA VAL A 1145 -36.77 -58.10 6.22
C VAL A 1145 -36.05 -59.04 5.25
N PRO A 1146 -36.57 -59.18 4.01
CA PRO A 1146 -36.02 -60.13 3.08
C PRO A 1146 -34.65 -59.68 2.55
N SER A 1147 -33.79 -60.66 2.27
CA SER A 1147 -32.48 -60.46 1.66
C SER A 1147 -31.61 -59.41 2.35
N ALA A 1148 -31.47 -59.51 3.67
CA ALA A 1148 -30.80 -58.51 4.47
C ALA A 1148 -29.31 -58.37 4.08
N SER A 1149 -28.94 -57.14 3.69
CA SER A 1149 -27.59 -56.81 3.18
C SER A 1149 -26.67 -56.12 4.21
N SER A 1150 -27.18 -55.82 5.41
CA SER A 1150 -26.48 -55.20 6.55
C SER A 1150 -27.20 -55.52 7.87
N ASN A 1151 -26.58 -55.37 9.04
CA ASN A 1151 -27.23 -55.65 10.34
C ASN A 1151 -28.59 -54.94 10.46
N ILE A 1152 -29.63 -55.68 10.85
CA ILE A 1152 -31.02 -55.22 10.89
C ILE A 1152 -31.44 -55.06 12.36
N THR A 1153 -31.97 -53.90 12.74
CA THR A 1153 -32.49 -53.63 14.09
C THR A 1153 -33.95 -53.20 14.04
N LEU A 1154 -34.76 -53.65 15.00
CA LEU A 1154 -36.18 -53.33 15.14
C LEU A 1154 -36.53 -52.96 16.60
N THR A 1155 -37.36 -51.94 16.80
CA THR A 1155 -37.77 -51.40 18.11
C THR A 1155 -39.28 -51.13 18.15
N LEU A 1156 -40.00 -51.58 19.20
CA LEU A 1156 -41.43 -51.29 19.36
C LEU A 1156 -41.64 -49.93 20.05
N THR A 1157 -42.62 -49.14 19.57
CA THR A 1157 -42.78 -47.72 19.95
C THR A 1157 -44.16 -47.35 20.44
N ASN A 1158 -45.22 -48.02 19.97
CA ASN A 1158 -46.58 -47.75 20.41
C ASN A 1158 -47.44 -49.00 20.26
N ASN A 1159 -48.36 -49.22 21.20
CA ASN A 1159 -49.45 -50.18 21.04
C ASN A 1159 -50.80 -49.47 21.11
N THR A 1160 -51.70 -49.73 20.16
CA THR A 1160 -53.06 -49.21 20.22
C THR A 1160 -54.07 -50.27 19.81
N ASP A 1161 -55.17 -50.36 20.54
CA ASP A 1161 -56.33 -51.18 20.18
C ASP A 1161 -57.27 -50.46 19.17
N GLY A 1162 -56.86 -49.27 18.70
CA GLY A 1162 -57.63 -48.40 17.81
C GLY A 1162 -58.48 -47.34 18.54
N ILE A 1163 -58.56 -47.39 19.87
CA ILE A 1163 -59.31 -46.41 20.68
C ILE A 1163 -58.42 -45.76 21.74
N CYS A 1164 -57.57 -46.54 22.42
CA CYS A 1164 -56.60 -46.06 23.40
C CYS A 1164 -55.18 -46.46 22.99
N SER A 1165 -54.21 -45.60 23.29
CA SER A 1165 -52.81 -45.74 22.84
C SER A 1165 -51.86 -45.73 24.02
N GLN A 1166 -50.94 -46.69 24.02
CA GLN A 1166 -49.90 -46.84 25.04
C GLN A 1166 -48.52 -46.74 24.38
N VAL A 1167 -47.77 -45.69 24.72
CA VAL A 1167 -46.39 -45.50 24.26
C VAL A 1167 -45.49 -46.55 24.89
N LEU A 1168 -44.66 -47.20 24.06
CA LEU A 1168 -43.74 -48.26 24.47
C LEU A 1168 -42.30 -47.74 24.42
N THR A 1169 -41.50 -48.00 25.46
CA THR A 1169 -40.10 -47.58 25.52
C THR A 1169 -39.19 -48.77 25.86
N GLY A 1170 -38.06 -48.89 25.15
CA GLY A 1170 -36.97 -49.82 25.49
C GLY A 1170 -37.06 -51.25 24.92
N ILE A 1171 -38.01 -51.56 24.03
CA ILE A 1171 -38.17 -52.91 23.46
C ILE A 1171 -37.50 -52.99 22.07
N THR A 1172 -36.23 -53.43 21.99
CA THR A 1172 -35.41 -53.47 20.76
C THR A 1172 -34.73 -54.83 20.52
N LYS A 1173 -34.59 -55.26 19.25
CA LYS A 1173 -33.81 -56.45 18.83
C LYS A 1173 -32.97 -56.17 17.57
N THR A 1174 -31.71 -56.60 17.58
CA THR A 1174 -30.78 -56.53 16.42
C THR A 1174 -30.37 -57.93 15.94
N ILE A 1175 -30.29 -58.11 14.62
CA ILE A 1175 -29.83 -59.31 13.90
C ILE A 1175 -28.66 -58.91 13.00
N ASN A 1176 -27.48 -59.50 13.20
CA ASN A 1176 -26.26 -59.13 12.45
C ASN A 1176 -26.08 -59.93 11.13
N ILE A 1177 -25.57 -59.31 10.06
CA ILE A 1177 -25.32 -59.90 8.74
C ILE A 1177 -23.85 -60.23 8.52
N GLN A 1178 -23.57 -61.43 8.00
CA GLN A 1178 -22.22 -61.86 7.61
C GLN A 1178 -22.10 -62.14 6.10
N ALA A 1179 -21.13 -61.50 5.42
CA ALA A 1179 -20.88 -61.66 3.98
C ALA A 1179 -20.20 -62.99 3.61
N THR A 1180 -20.51 -63.55 2.45
CA THR A 1180 -19.76 -64.68 1.87
C THR A 1180 -18.47 -64.18 1.23
N PRO A 1181 -17.30 -64.84 1.43
CA PRO A 1181 -16.04 -64.43 0.83
C PRO A 1181 -16.05 -64.46 -0.70
N ASN A 1182 -15.40 -63.48 -1.32
CA ASN A 1182 -15.32 -63.29 -2.77
C ASN A 1182 -13.90 -63.56 -3.28
N ALA A 1183 -13.68 -64.62 -4.07
CA ALA A 1183 -12.37 -64.92 -4.64
C ALA A 1183 -12.07 -64.18 -5.97
N GLY A 1184 -12.99 -63.34 -6.45
CA GLY A 1184 -12.90 -62.68 -7.76
C GLY A 1184 -13.25 -63.60 -8.93
N THR A 1185 -13.03 -63.12 -10.14
CA THR A 1185 -13.30 -63.81 -11.42
C THR A 1185 -12.00 -64.05 -12.20
N ASN A 1186 -12.01 -65.04 -13.10
CA ASN A 1186 -10.81 -65.41 -13.86
C ASN A 1186 -10.36 -64.28 -14.80
N GLY A 1187 -9.05 -64.03 -14.87
CA GLY A 1187 -8.43 -63.16 -15.87
C GLY A 1187 -7.24 -63.81 -16.55
N THR A 1188 -6.64 -63.12 -17.51
CA THR A 1188 -5.54 -63.66 -18.33
C THR A 1188 -4.34 -62.73 -18.29
N LEU A 1189 -3.19 -63.26 -17.89
CA LEU A 1189 -1.93 -62.51 -17.78
C LEU A 1189 -0.98 -62.93 -18.92
N THR A 1190 -0.58 -61.98 -19.77
CA THR A 1190 0.42 -62.22 -20.83
C THR A 1190 1.81 -61.84 -20.34
N LEU A 1191 2.81 -62.73 -20.50
CA LEU A 1191 4.20 -62.53 -20.05
C LEU A 1191 5.18 -62.93 -21.15
N CYS A 1192 6.40 -62.38 -21.11
CA CYS A 1192 7.49 -62.82 -21.97
C CYS A 1192 7.88 -64.29 -21.66
N SER A 1193 8.23 -65.07 -22.68
CA SER A 1193 8.60 -66.48 -22.53
C SER A 1193 9.75 -66.67 -21.53
N GLY A 1194 9.55 -67.53 -20.53
CA GLY A 1194 10.51 -67.81 -19.43
C GLY A 1194 10.32 -66.98 -18.17
N ALA A 1195 9.38 -66.03 -18.14
CA ALA A 1195 9.06 -65.24 -16.93
C ALA A 1195 8.03 -65.94 -16.03
N THR A 1196 8.26 -65.92 -14.71
CA THR A 1196 7.34 -66.49 -13.71
C THR A 1196 6.46 -65.39 -13.09
N PRO A 1197 5.12 -65.52 -13.08
CA PRO A 1197 4.23 -64.51 -12.50
C PRO A 1197 4.34 -64.42 -10.97
N THR A 1198 4.27 -63.21 -10.41
CA THR A 1198 4.19 -62.99 -8.96
C THR A 1198 2.75 -63.00 -8.45
N ALA A 1199 2.52 -63.31 -7.16
CA ALA A 1199 1.18 -63.33 -6.56
C ALA A 1199 0.44 -61.98 -6.70
N ALA A 1200 1.15 -60.85 -6.64
CA ALA A 1200 0.58 -59.52 -6.83
C ALA A 1200 0.14 -59.29 -8.29
N GLN A 1201 0.93 -59.76 -9.27
CA GLN A 1201 0.54 -59.71 -10.68
C GLN A 1201 -0.66 -60.62 -10.97
N LEU A 1202 -0.70 -61.81 -10.38
CA LEU A 1202 -1.84 -62.74 -10.51
C LEU A 1202 -3.11 -62.15 -9.88
N PHE A 1203 -3.01 -61.60 -8.67
CA PHE A 1203 -4.14 -60.97 -7.98
C PHE A 1203 -4.66 -59.73 -8.70
N ALA A 1204 -3.77 -58.92 -9.28
CA ALA A 1204 -4.15 -57.78 -10.10
C ALA A 1204 -4.89 -58.15 -11.41
N GLN A 1205 -4.78 -59.40 -11.86
CA GLN A 1205 -5.50 -59.89 -13.04
C GLN A 1205 -6.80 -60.62 -12.71
N LEU A 1206 -7.10 -60.91 -11.44
CA LEU A 1206 -8.44 -61.39 -11.08
C LEU A 1206 -9.43 -60.27 -11.38
N GLY A 1207 -10.42 -60.56 -12.22
CA GLY A 1207 -11.51 -59.62 -12.49
C GLY A 1207 -12.47 -59.54 -11.31
N GLY A 1208 -13.30 -58.51 -11.25
CA GLY A 1208 -14.22 -58.30 -10.14
C GLY A 1208 -13.54 -57.70 -8.91
N THR A 1209 -14.06 -57.96 -7.70
CA THR A 1209 -13.56 -57.43 -6.42
C THR A 1209 -13.14 -58.57 -5.47
N PRO A 1210 -12.04 -59.30 -5.74
CA PRO A 1210 -11.58 -60.36 -4.86
C PRO A 1210 -11.19 -59.81 -3.48
N ASP A 1211 -11.65 -60.48 -2.43
CA ASP A 1211 -11.28 -60.20 -1.04
C ASP A 1211 -9.79 -60.53 -0.81
N THR A 1212 -9.15 -59.75 0.05
CA THR A 1212 -7.74 -59.95 0.40
C THR A 1212 -7.60 -60.96 1.55
N GLY A 1213 -6.53 -61.77 1.55
CA GLY A 1213 -6.27 -62.78 2.58
C GLY A 1213 -6.50 -64.24 2.15
N GLY A 1214 -6.87 -64.48 0.88
CA GLY A 1214 -6.88 -65.81 0.26
C GLY A 1214 -5.50 -66.34 -0.13
N THR A 1215 -5.48 -67.59 -0.58
CA THR A 1215 -4.25 -68.34 -0.91
C THR A 1215 -4.20 -68.76 -2.39
N TRP A 1216 -3.00 -68.79 -2.97
CA TRP A 1216 -2.76 -69.14 -4.39
C TRP A 1216 -2.21 -70.56 -4.55
N THR A 1217 -2.71 -71.29 -5.56
CA THR A 1217 -2.19 -72.62 -5.98
C THR A 1217 -2.08 -72.70 -7.51
N ASN A 1218 -1.13 -73.48 -8.07
CA ASN A 1218 -0.91 -73.52 -9.52
C ASN A 1218 -0.66 -74.93 -10.10
N VAL A 1219 -1.12 -75.13 -11.34
CA VAL A 1219 -0.85 -76.32 -12.17
C VAL A 1219 -0.55 -75.87 -13.60
N GLY A 1220 0.69 -76.05 -14.05
CA GLY A 1220 1.14 -75.53 -15.35
C GLY A 1220 1.01 -74.00 -15.43
N ASN A 1221 0.31 -73.50 -16.45
CA ASN A 1221 0.09 -72.06 -16.65
C ASN A 1221 -1.24 -71.54 -16.07
N ILE A 1222 -1.92 -72.31 -15.19
CA ILE A 1222 -3.18 -71.92 -14.53
C ILE A 1222 -2.94 -71.74 -13.03
N TYR A 1223 -3.36 -70.60 -12.49
CA TYR A 1223 -3.21 -70.20 -11.09
C TYR A 1223 -4.60 -69.94 -10.48
N THR A 1224 -4.90 -70.49 -9.31
CA THR A 1224 -6.22 -70.45 -8.63
C THR A 1224 -6.11 -69.75 -7.27
N TYR A 1225 -7.09 -68.88 -6.94
CA TYR A 1225 -7.17 -68.14 -5.69
C TYR A 1225 -8.40 -68.55 -4.85
N THR A 1226 -8.21 -68.81 -3.56
CA THR A 1226 -9.27 -69.31 -2.66
C THR A 1226 -9.38 -68.49 -1.37
N VAL A 1227 -10.61 -68.13 -0.96
CA VAL A 1227 -10.94 -67.37 0.28
C VAL A 1227 -12.09 -68.07 1.04
N ASN A 1228 -11.99 -68.23 2.37
CA ASN A 1228 -12.96 -68.95 3.23
C ASN A 1228 -13.69 -68.01 4.22
N PRO A 1229 -14.94 -68.33 4.65
CA PRO A 1229 -15.79 -67.48 5.51
C PRO A 1229 -15.26 -67.25 6.91
#